data_AF-A0A939XMV1-F1
#
_entry.id   AF-A0A939XMV1-F1
#
_cell.length_a   1.000
_cell.length_b   1.000
_cell.length_c   1.000
_cell.angle_alpha   90.00
_cell.angle_beta   90.00
_cell.angle_gamma   90.00
#
_symmetry.space_group_name_H-M   'P 1'
#
loop_
_entity.id
_entity.type
_entity.pdbx_description
1 polymer ?
#
loop_
_entity_poly.entity_id
_entity_poly.type
_entity_poly.pdbx_seq_one_letter_code
_entity_poly.pdbx_strand_id
1 'polypeptide(L)'
;MHGFLIALLLTVIPVSGVDTRVGTAVSDSPTASIFGSGGEVHGNIIPCVTEPHGHTFWTPQTRQTERKGVSPYYYEDSELLGFRASHWLSGGATQDYGSFAILPSAAPVPLDHSVETATPSYYALGGWEMTGRSHSAIFRFEDCEYLRITVISDEKQGVLERPADGSREIVGSNPVHRIYQGSGRPAGFSGHFTVLCDEDFEVVEYVPGETLLVRFKTRGLHVVKAASSFKSIEAARANLAAEIPGWDFYSVKADLDSIWAARFALIDVDGADEEVVKHFYGSLWRASLLPRTVSDAGEAADYDDFSMWDTYRALHPLLTIIEPSRVSEMVNALLRKFDRGGWLPIFPCWGSYTNAMIGDHCVSMIVDAWTKGIRGFDVSKAYKAMRKNALETPDDSLYEDGRGRRALQSYLQYGYVPLEDEVPFAFHKKEQVSRTMEYAYDDWCLSQMARKLGHFADWLRFRRRSGNWRNVFSPVTHWPQGRYADGSFLTDDNYLQKTSFITEGTPAHYAWYVPQDVQGLIKEMGGEEVFIARLDSMFTEKRYWHGNEPCHQVAWFYDYTSQPWKTQAAVRDIIATEYRNTPGGLSGNDDSGQMSAWYIFATLGFYPVCPGSGEYALGAPVFSNAVLHLENGRTFTILTSGKGDYVQKVTLNGRELKRPFLKHRRIMRGGTLEFEMGEEPAGVVFPPRELTFDGFFEDATLRLDYVLAGDVSHQDIYLEDMLRTSVWAGRREHLDTLLLSGNGQVVVRDGRSGQVLYKNGFSSLFQEWLATPEAESRARAFELCLQVPFPREPVTVEVTLFDTHAAVSARIVHSVDPADILIRKVQAGKSELRMLQEGGLVDKALDLVVISEGYLAGQKDKFYADAGNLIRDCLFATEPYTSYSDRFNIRAVFVPSADEGPSVPHEGVWHDTAVASHYDTFYSNRYLTTSSMRKLYDALGTVPFEHVIILVNTPLYGGGGIYNNMSVACSDHPTSGIVFVHEFGHAFAGLADEYAYDEYDPFYPADTEPWEPNITTLKDFSSKWEDMLPAGTPVPTAADALLDSVDVRKVWSTLSPELRAELNEQLGVYEGAGNCSHGVYRPAQVCRMRINECDSFCPVCRRAIVRTIEFYTR
;
A
#
# COMPACT_ATOMS: atom_id res chain seq x y z
N MET A 1 -17.52 45.85 5.99
CA MET A 1 -18.06 45.92 7.38
C MET A 1 -18.78 44.62 7.68
N HIS A 2 -18.58 44.04 8.86
CA HIS A 2 -19.29 42.87 9.39
C HIS A 2 -19.19 41.57 8.56
N GLY A 3 -17.99 41.01 8.48
CA GLY A 3 -17.86 39.55 8.41
C GLY A 3 -17.95 39.00 9.85
N PHE A 4 -18.92 38.13 10.13
CA PHE A 4 -19.09 37.53 11.45
C PHE A 4 -17.97 36.52 11.72
N LEU A 5 -17.10 36.80 12.69
CA LEU A 5 -16.44 35.73 13.44
C LEU A 5 -17.51 35.13 14.37
N ILE A 6 -18.07 33.98 13.97
CA ILE A 6 -18.63 33.04 14.95
C ILE A 6 -17.51 32.03 15.21
N ALA A 7 -16.66 32.33 16.19
CA ALA A 7 -15.95 31.28 16.88
C ALA A 7 -16.99 30.56 17.75
N LEU A 8 -17.51 29.42 17.28
CA LEU A 8 -18.17 28.49 18.19
C LEU A 8 -17.12 28.07 19.23
N LEU A 9 -17.39 28.40 20.48
CA LEU A 9 -16.65 27.87 21.61
C LEU A 9 -16.95 26.37 21.70
N LEU A 10 -16.03 25.56 21.20
CA LEU A 10 -16.11 24.12 21.33
C LEU A 10 -16.01 23.74 22.81
N THR A 11 -17.00 23.00 23.29
CA THR A 11 -17.06 22.53 24.66
C THR A 11 -16.25 21.25 24.80
N VAL A 12 -14.96 21.39 25.09
CA VAL A 12 -14.15 20.29 25.64
C VAL A 12 -14.83 19.80 26.92
N ILE A 13 -15.04 18.48 27.03
CA ILE A 13 -15.64 17.91 28.25
C ILE A 13 -14.75 18.21 29.46
N PRO A 14 -15.29 18.61 30.63
CA PRO A 14 -14.48 18.63 31.85
C PRO A 14 -13.94 17.22 32.13
N VAL A 15 -12.71 17.13 32.64
CA VAL A 15 -12.06 15.83 32.97
C VAL A 15 -12.92 14.97 33.90
N SER A 16 -13.68 15.61 34.80
CA SER A 16 -14.65 14.95 35.69
C SER A 16 -15.89 14.36 34.99
N GLY A 17 -16.07 14.59 33.70
CA GLY A 17 -17.14 14.00 32.89
C GLY A 17 -16.80 12.64 32.27
N VAL A 18 -15.54 12.20 32.39
CA VAL A 18 -15.06 10.89 31.92
C VAL A 18 -15.08 9.89 33.07
N ASP A 19 -15.86 8.81 32.93
CA ASP A 19 -15.88 7.68 33.86
C ASP A 19 -14.80 6.66 33.46
N THR A 20 -13.83 6.42 34.34
CA THR A 20 -12.72 5.49 34.09
C THR A 20 -13.08 4.02 34.34
N ARG A 21 -14.32 3.72 34.76
CA ARG A 21 -14.80 2.34 34.99
C ARG A 21 -15.35 1.66 33.74
N VAL A 22 -15.47 2.35 32.60
CA VAL A 22 -15.91 1.72 31.33
C VAL A 22 -14.89 0.65 30.90
N GLY A 23 -15.33 -0.61 30.87
CA GLY A 23 -14.49 -1.79 30.62
C GLY A 23 -14.05 -2.56 31.88
N THR A 24 -14.55 -2.21 33.07
CA THR A 24 -14.23 -2.89 34.35
C THR A 24 -15.23 -3.99 34.76
N ALA A 25 -16.32 -4.16 34.02
CA ALA A 25 -17.33 -5.19 34.25
C ALA A 25 -17.40 -6.19 33.09
N VAL A 26 -18.23 -7.23 33.23
CA VAL A 26 -18.58 -8.14 32.12
C VAL A 26 -19.24 -7.34 30.98
N SER A 27 -18.83 -7.64 29.74
CA SER A 27 -19.32 -7.01 28.53
C SER A 27 -20.82 -7.22 28.36
N ASP A 28 -21.54 -6.12 28.12
CA ASP A 28 -22.96 -6.13 27.81
C ASP A 28 -23.24 -6.24 26.29
N SER A 29 -22.20 -6.28 25.45
CA SER A 29 -22.28 -6.19 23.98
C SER A 29 -22.86 -7.43 23.28
N PRO A 30 -23.45 -7.28 22.07
CA PRO A 30 -23.87 -8.40 21.25
C PRO A 30 -22.73 -9.34 20.86
N THR A 31 -21.58 -8.85 20.39
CA THR A 31 -20.52 -9.77 19.91
C THR A 31 -19.84 -10.53 21.05
N ALA A 32 -19.66 -9.94 22.24
CA ALA A 32 -19.18 -10.68 23.40
C ALA A 32 -20.12 -11.84 23.79
N SER A 33 -21.44 -11.66 23.66
CA SER A 33 -22.41 -12.73 23.95
C SER A 33 -22.37 -13.91 22.97
N ILE A 34 -21.80 -13.72 21.77
CA ILE A 34 -21.71 -14.73 20.71
C ILE A 34 -20.34 -15.43 20.74
N PHE A 35 -19.26 -14.66 20.91
CA PHE A 35 -17.88 -15.14 20.71
C PHE A 35 -17.02 -15.19 21.98
N GLY A 36 -17.35 -14.38 23.00
CA GLY A 36 -16.50 -14.18 24.16
C GLY A 36 -16.46 -15.40 25.09
N SER A 37 -15.28 -15.71 25.61
CA SER A 37 -15.09 -16.83 26.54
C SER A 37 -14.09 -16.51 27.67
N GLY A 38 -14.36 -16.99 28.88
CA GLY A 38 -13.45 -16.84 30.02
C GLY A 38 -13.19 -15.37 30.38
N GLY A 39 -11.94 -14.91 30.25
CA GLY A 39 -11.54 -13.52 30.52
C GLY A 39 -11.83 -12.55 29.38
N GLU A 40 -12.02 -13.05 28.15
CA GLU A 40 -12.26 -12.26 26.91
C GLU A 40 -13.59 -11.48 26.97
N VAL A 41 -14.46 -11.77 27.94
CA VAL A 41 -15.74 -11.08 28.14
C VAL A 41 -15.63 -9.79 28.94
N HIS A 42 -14.44 -9.35 29.35
CA HIS A 42 -14.24 -8.10 30.08
C HIS A 42 -13.40 -7.12 29.24
N GLY A 43 -13.58 -5.82 29.47
CA GLY A 43 -12.67 -4.80 28.94
C GLY A 43 -11.25 -4.88 29.51
N ASN A 44 -11.08 -5.54 30.68
CA ASN A 44 -9.82 -5.65 31.44
C ASN A 44 -9.14 -4.28 31.70
N ILE A 45 -9.96 -3.23 31.80
CA ILE A 45 -9.58 -1.88 32.20
C ILE A 45 -9.41 -1.83 33.73
N ILE A 46 -8.52 -0.95 34.20
CA ILE A 46 -8.48 -0.50 35.60
C ILE A 46 -8.81 0.99 35.69
N PRO A 47 -9.63 1.44 36.66
CA PRO A 47 -10.00 2.85 36.83
C PRO A 47 -8.86 3.62 37.52
N CYS A 48 -7.74 3.79 36.83
CA CYS A 48 -6.52 4.36 37.40
C CYS A 48 -6.45 5.89 37.27
N VAL A 49 -5.73 6.51 38.21
CA VAL A 49 -5.25 7.90 38.11
C VAL A 49 -3.74 7.88 37.79
N THR A 50 -3.36 8.57 36.72
CA THR A 50 -1.98 8.67 36.23
C THR A 50 -1.91 9.74 35.14
N GLU A 51 -0.71 10.12 34.71
CA GLU A 51 -0.50 10.97 33.53
C GLU A 51 -0.62 10.15 32.22
N PRO A 52 -0.88 10.78 31.07
CA PRO A 52 -0.75 10.11 29.77
C PRO A 52 0.63 9.44 29.61
N HIS A 53 0.65 8.15 29.31
CA HIS A 53 1.82 7.28 29.27
C HIS A 53 2.62 7.21 30.59
N GLY A 54 1.97 7.47 31.72
CA GLY A 54 2.57 7.47 33.05
C GLY A 54 3.16 6.13 33.47
N HIS A 55 4.16 6.16 34.35
CA HIS A 55 4.89 4.99 34.82
C HIS A 55 4.00 4.06 35.65
N THR A 56 3.43 4.57 36.73
CA THR A 56 2.60 3.81 37.67
C THR A 56 1.12 4.18 37.53
N PHE A 57 0.27 3.16 37.52
CA PHE A 57 -1.18 3.30 37.46
C PHE A 57 -1.74 3.13 38.87
N TRP A 58 -2.18 4.23 39.49
CA TRP A 58 -2.74 4.19 40.84
C TRP A 58 -4.23 3.88 40.75
N THR A 59 -4.64 2.69 41.19
CA THR A 59 -6.01 2.17 41.01
C THR A 59 -6.59 1.68 42.34
N PRO A 60 -7.92 1.78 42.59
CA PRO A 60 -8.56 0.90 43.56
C PRO A 60 -8.28 -0.57 43.22
N GLN A 61 -8.29 -1.43 44.24
CA GLN A 61 -8.00 -2.84 44.11
C GLN A 61 -9.08 -3.69 44.78
N THR A 62 -9.66 -4.62 44.03
CA THR A 62 -10.60 -5.63 44.52
C THR A 62 -10.00 -7.04 44.48
N ARG A 63 -8.89 -7.25 43.75
CA ARG A 63 -8.18 -8.53 43.64
C ARG A 63 -6.70 -8.41 44.01
N GLN A 64 -6.20 -9.29 44.86
CA GLN A 64 -4.82 -9.31 45.35
C GLN A 64 -4.02 -10.45 44.70
N THR A 65 -3.54 -10.23 43.48
CA THR A 65 -2.74 -11.18 42.70
C THR A 65 -1.99 -10.47 41.56
N GLU A 66 -0.98 -11.12 41.01
CA GLU A 66 -0.28 -10.79 39.75
C GLU A 66 -0.61 -11.80 38.64
N ARG A 67 -1.50 -12.78 38.88
CA ARG A 67 -1.85 -13.83 37.89
C ARG A 67 -2.35 -13.27 36.56
N LYS A 68 -1.97 -13.97 35.49
CA LYS A 68 -2.41 -13.67 34.12
C LYS A 68 -3.95 -13.58 34.05
N GLY A 69 -4.48 -12.50 33.47
CA GLY A 69 -5.90 -12.33 33.15
C GLY A 69 -6.79 -12.04 34.37
N VAL A 70 -6.21 -11.60 35.49
CA VAL A 70 -6.96 -11.13 36.66
C VAL A 70 -6.64 -9.64 36.88
N SER A 71 -7.56 -8.77 36.44
CA SER A 71 -7.46 -7.33 36.66
C SER A 71 -7.35 -7.01 38.16
N PRO A 72 -6.56 -5.99 38.56
CA PRO A 72 -6.57 -5.43 39.91
C PRO A 72 -7.97 -5.03 40.41
N TYR A 73 -8.88 -4.65 39.51
CA TYR A 73 -10.23 -4.15 39.81
C TYR A 73 -11.28 -4.79 38.89
N TYR A 74 -12.41 -5.21 39.48
CA TYR A 74 -13.65 -5.55 38.78
C TYR A 74 -14.82 -4.81 39.43
N TYR A 75 -15.75 -4.31 38.61
CA TYR A 75 -16.89 -3.51 39.09
C TYR A 75 -17.87 -4.34 39.94
N GLU A 76 -17.98 -5.65 39.72
CA GLU A 76 -18.92 -6.52 40.43
C GLU A 76 -18.39 -7.01 41.80
N ASP A 77 -17.16 -6.68 42.17
CA ASP A 77 -16.58 -7.05 43.46
C ASP A 77 -17.08 -6.15 44.61
N SER A 78 -17.41 -6.75 45.76
CA SER A 78 -18.05 -6.04 46.87
C SER A 78 -17.10 -5.46 47.93
N GLU A 79 -15.78 -5.64 47.78
CA GLU A 79 -14.78 -5.26 48.79
C GLU A 79 -13.58 -4.54 48.17
N LEU A 80 -13.19 -3.42 48.76
CA LEU A 80 -11.93 -2.74 48.48
C LEU A 80 -10.82 -3.32 49.37
N LEU A 81 -9.77 -3.84 48.72
CA LEU A 81 -8.56 -4.37 49.36
C LEU A 81 -7.45 -3.31 49.53
N GLY A 82 -7.55 -2.18 48.82
CA GLY A 82 -6.65 -1.04 48.93
C GLY A 82 -6.56 -0.21 47.65
N PHE A 83 -5.60 0.69 47.62
CA PHE A 83 -5.16 1.46 46.46
C PHE A 83 -3.81 0.92 46.00
N ARG A 84 -3.74 0.37 44.79
CA ARG A 84 -2.56 -0.32 44.23
C ARG A 84 -1.75 0.62 43.36
N ALA A 85 -0.43 0.63 43.58
CA ALA A 85 0.55 1.05 42.58
C ALA A 85 0.70 -0.08 41.56
N SER A 86 -0.08 -0.04 40.49
CA SER A 86 -0.15 -1.09 39.48
C SER A 86 0.73 -0.78 38.27
N HIS A 87 1.26 -1.84 37.64
CA HIS A 87 1.85 -1.81 36.31
C HIS A 87 1.12 -2.79 35.37
N TRP A 88 -0.13 -3.14 35.68
CA TRP A 88 -1.03 -3.87 34.79
C TRP A 88 -1.15 -3.16 33.43
N LEU A 89 -1.17 -3.92 32.34
CA LEU A 89 -1.45 -3.36 31.01
C LEU A 89 -2.97 -3.20 30.86
N SER A 90 -3.49 -2.05 31.29
CA SER A 90 -4.92 -1.73 31.22
C SER A 90 -5.48 -1.98 29.83
N GLY A 91 -6.53 -2.81 29.76
CA GLY A 91 -7.16 -3.26 28.52
C GLY A 91 -6.78 -4.68 28.12
N GLY A 92 -5.60 -5.19 28.52
CA GLY A 92 -5.09 -6.49 28.09
C GLY A 92 -5.19 -7.60 29.14
N ALA A 93 -5.18 -8.85 28.69
CA ALA A 93 -5.22 -10.04 29.55
C ALA A 93 -3.83 -10.49 30.06
N THR A 94 -3.03 -9.57 30.62
CA THR A 94 -1.63 -9.79 31.01
C THR A 94 -1.47 -10.15 32.48
N GLN A 95 -0.26 -9.99 33.05
CA GLN A 95 -0.02 -9.96 34.51
C GLN A 95 0.17 -8.52 34.99
N ASP A 96 0.01 -8.28 36.29
CA ASP A 96 0.60 -7.11 36.96
C ASP A 96 2.06 -7.43 37.36
N TYR A 97 2.83 -6.42 37.78
CA TYR A 97 4.21 -6.60 38.21
C TYR A 97 4.71 -5.46 39.08
N GLY A 98 5.69 -5.75 39.96
CA GLY A 98 6.43 -4.70 40.69
C GLY A 98 5.54 -3.85 41.60
N SER A 99 4.39 -4.41 42.00
CA SER A 99 3.25 -3.67 42.55
C SER A 99 3.11 -3.84 44.06
N PHE A 100 2.52 -2.83 44.72
CA PHE A 100 2.18 -2.82 46.14
C PHE A 100 0.87 -2.05 46.35
N ALA A 101 0.23 -2.20 47.51
CA ALA A 101 -1.04 -1.55 47.83
C ALA A 101 -1.05 -0.89 49.21
N ILE A 102 -1.90 0.13 49.34
CA ILE A 102 -2.12 0.95 50.53
C ILE A 102 -3.61 0.90 50.89
N LEU A 103 -3.97 0.47 52.09
CA LEU A 103 -5.34 0.46 52.59
C LEU A 103 -5.41 1.24 53.91
N PRO A 104 -6.21 2.32 54.03
CA PRO A 104 -6.38 3.11 55.26
C PRO A 104 -7.28 2.43 56.31
N SER A 105 -7.18 1.11 56.43
CA SER A 105 -7.96 0.26 57.34
C SER A 105 -7.16 -0.99 57.72
N ALA A 106 -7.49 -1.57 58.88
CA ALA A 106 -6.90 -2.83 59.32
C ALA A 106 -7.42 -4.06 58.54
N ALA A 107 -8.56 -3.95 57.85
CA ALA A 107 -9.20 -5.01 57.08
C ALA A 107 -9.91 -4.44 55.83
N PRO A 108 -10.21 -5.27 54.81
CA PRO A 108 -11.03 -4.88 53.66
C PRO A 108 -12.31 -4.14 54.06
N VAL A 109 -12.76 -3.22 53.20
CA VAL A 109 -13.99 -2.44 53.43
C VAL A 109 -14.99 -2.65 52.30
N PRO A 110 -16.31 -2.49 52.55
CA PRO A 110 -17.31 -2.58 51.48
C PRO A 110 -17.04 -1.56 50.36
N LEU A 111 -17.12 -2.02 49.11
CA LEU A 111 -17.14 -1.16 47.94
C LEU A 111 -18.60 -0.77 47.64
N ASP A 112 -18.91 0.53 47.76
CA ASP A 112 -20.23 1.09 47.47
C ASP A 112 -20.12 2.13 46.34
N HIS A 113 -20.51 1.74 45.13
CA HIS A 113 -20.43 2.60 43.94
C HIS A 113 -21.31 3.86 44.02
N SER A 114 -22.25 3.96 44.98
CA SER A 114 -23.05 5.16 45.18
C SER A 114 -22.26 6.32 45.81
N VAL A 115 -21.12 6.02 46.43
CA VAL A 115 -20.15 6.99 46.99
C VAL A 115 -18.76 6.85 46.36
N GLU A 116 -18.67 6.14 45.23
CA GLU A 116 -17.46 6.01 44.40
C GLU A 116 -17.45 7.09 43.31
N THR A 117 -16.29 7.72 43.11
CA THR A 117 -16.02 8.60 41.97
C THR A 117 -14.72 8.14 41.31
N ALA A 118 -14.75 7.91 40.00
CA ALA A 118 -13.60 7.44 39.23
C ALA A 118 -13.46 8.26 37.95
N THR A 119 -12.37 9.04 37.86
CA THR A 119 -12.07 9.97 36.76
C THR A 119 -10.57 9.92 36.42
N PRO A 120 -10.12 10.40 35.24
CA PRO A 120 -8.72 10.30 34.83
C PRO A 120 -7.69 10.88 35.80
N SER A 121 -8.10 11.89 36.58
CA SER A 121 -7.24 12.66 37.50
C SER A 121 -7.50 12.37 38.98
N TYR A 122 -8.59 11.70 39.32
CA TYR A 122 -9.08 11.61 40.68
C TYR A 122 -9.98 10.40 40.90
N TYR A 123 -9.72 9.68 41.99
CA TYR A 123 -10.59 8.63 42.51
C TYR A 123 -10.99 8.95 43.94
N ALA A 124 -12.21 8.62 44.33
CA ALA A 124 -12.63 8.65 45.73
C ALA A 124 -13.65 7.57 46.09
N LEU A 125 -13.63 7.12 47.35
CA LEU A 125 -14.63 6.27 47.97
C LEU A 125 -14.94 6.79 49.38
N GLY A 126 -16.14 7.34 49.59
CA GLY A 126 -16.66 7.61 50.95
C GLY A 126 -15.82 8.51 51.87
N GLY A 127 -15.00 9.43 51.34
CA GLY A 127 -14.08 10.29 52.12
C GLY A 127 -12.61 9.85 52.08
N TRP A 128 -12.30 8.79 51.33
CA TRP A 128 -10.93 8.41 50.96
C TRP A 128 -10.66 8.82 49.51
N GLU A 129 -9.69 9.68 49.29
CA GLU A 129 -9.39 10.30 47.99
C GLU A 129 -7.97 9.96 47.53
N MET A 130 -7.80 9.83 46.20
CA MET A 130 -6.53 9.52 45.53
C MET A 130 -6.37 10.36 44.27
N THR A 131 -5.20 10.97 44.10
CA THR A 131 -4.73 11.62 42.87
C THR A 131 -3.21 11.42 42.75
N GLY A 132 -2.59 11.84 41.66
CA GLY A 132 -1.16 11.61 41.48
C GLY A 132 -0.54 12.25 40.26
N ARG A 133 0.61 11.69 39.88
CA ARG A 133 1.54 12.06 38.81
C ARG A 133 2.04 10.76 38.16
N SER A 134 2.99 10.83 37.23
CA SER A 134 3.52 9.65 36.51
C SER A 134 4.05 8.55 37.44
N HIS A 135 4.84 8.89 38.48
CA HIS A 135 5.51 7.92 39.35
C HIS A 135 4.96 7.89 40.78
N SER A 136 4.16 8.89 41.16
CA SER A 136 3.76 9.15 42.55
C SER A 136 2.28 9.47 42.71
N ALA A 137 1.76 9.25 43.91
CA ALA A 137 0.40 9.60 44.30
C ALA A 137 0.36 10.29 45.67
N ILE A 138 -0.70 11.07 45.87
CA ILE A 138 -1.09 11.64 47.15
C ILE A 138 -2.51 11.21 47.47
N PHE A 139 -2.73 10.90 48.74
CA PHE A 139 -3.96 10.35 49.28
C PHE A 139 -4.44 11.21 50.43
N ARG A 140 -5.76 11.35 50.56
CA ARG A 140 -6.42 12.01 51.69
C ARG A 140 -7.41 11.03 52.29
N PHE A 141 -7.18 10.59 53.53
CA PHE A 141 -7.97 9.57 54.20
C PHE A 141 -8.68 10.15 55.43
N GLU A 142 -9.99 10.33 55.35
CA GLU A 142 -10.82 10.72 56.49
C GLU A 142 -11.08 9.54 57.46
N ASP A 143 -11.20 9.87 58.75
CA ASP A 143 -11.41 8.95 59.89
C ASP A 143 -10.47 7.74 59.95
N CYS A 144 -9.25 7.90 59.45
CA CYS A 144 -8.23 6.87 59.38
C CYS A 144 -7.52 6.70 60.73
N GLU A 145 -7.33 5.44 61.15
CA GLU A 145 -6.60 5.03 62.37
C GLU A 145 -5.42 4.11 62.03
N TYR A 146 -5.49 3.40 60.90
CA TYR A 146 -4.53 2.39 60.47
C TYR A 146 -4.14 2.57 59.02
N LEU A 147 -2.91 2.19 58.68
CA LEU A 147 -2.46 2.04 57.30
C LEU A 147 -1.88 0.62 57.12
N ARG A 148 -2.51 -0.17 56.25
CA ARG A 148 -2.02 -1.49 55.82
C ARG A 148 -1.28 -1.32 54.49
N ILE A 149 -0.01 -1.72 54.46
CA ILE A 149 0.82 -1.79 53.27
C ILE A 149 1.02 -3.26 52.91
N THR A 150 0.72 -3.65 51.68
CA THR A 150 0.82 -5.03 51.21
C THR A 150 1.62 -5.10 49.91
N VAL A 151 2.62 -5.97 49.86
CA VAL A 151 3.39 -6.23 48.64
C VAL A 151 2.66 -7.30 47.84
N ILE A 152 2.27 -7.00 46.59
CA ILE A 152 1.45 -7.91 45.79
C ILE A 152 2.36 -8.86 45.03
N SER A 153 2.94 -9.86 45.71
CA SER A 153 3.90 -10.82 45.11
C SER A 153 3.36 -12.25 45.22
N ASP A 154 2.87 -12.82 44.11
CA ASP A 154 2.36 -14.20 44.11
C ASP A 154 3.48 -15.25 44.37
N GLU A 155 4.71 -14.91 43.99
CA GLU A 155 5.92 -15.71 44.26
C GLU A 155 6.39 -15.61 45.73
N LYS A 156 5.77 -14.74 46.54
CA LYS A 156 6.13 -14.47 47.95
C LYS A 156 7.58 -14.00 48.15
N GLN A 157 8.09 -13.20 47.21
CA GLN A 157 9.46 -12.67 47.23
C GLN A 157 9.52 -11.16 47.51
N GLY A 158 8.40 -10.57 47.93
CA GLY A 158 8.35 -9.16 48.33
C GLY A 158 9.35 -8.82 49.45
N VAL A 159 9.79 -7.57 49.46
CA VAL A 159 10.63 -7.00 50.52
C VAL A 159 9.87 -5.81 51.10
N LEU A 160 9.77 -5.76 52.42
CA LEU A 160 9.13 -4.67 53.14
C LEU A 160 9.97 -4.43 54.40
N GLU A 161 10.61 -3.27 54.51
CA GLU A 161 11.42 -2.97 55.69
C GLU A 161 10.52 -2.76 56.90
N ARG A 162 10.94 -3.25 58.09
CA ARG A 162 10.24 -2.92 59.34
C ARG A 162 10.69 -1.52 59.79
N PRO A 163 9.84 -0.48 59.73
CA PRO A 163 10.19 0.83 60.26
C PRO A 163 10.33 0.78 61.79
N ALA A 164 11.08 1.72 62.35
CA ALA A 164 11.11 1.94 63.80
C ALA A 164 9.80 2.61 64.25
N ASP A 165 9.34 2.34 65.47
CA ASP A 165 8.18 3.04 66.03
C ASP A 165 8.49 4.54 66.15
N GLY A 166 7.54 5.40 65.75
CA GLY A 166 7.76 6.84 65.59
C GLY A 166 8.31 7.26 64.21
N SER A 167 8.46 6.33 63.25
CA SER A 167 8.77 6.67 61.86
C SER A 167 7.57 7.28 61.13
N ARG A 168 7.85 7.89 59.97
CA ARG A 168 6.85 8.39 59.00
C ARG A 168 6.97 7.76 57.61
N GLU A 169 8.04 7.03 57.35
CA GLU A 169 8.32 6.43 56.05
C GLU A 169 8.26 4.90 56.15
N ILE A 170 7.68 4.28 55.12
CA ILE A 170 7.64 2.83 54.89
C ILE A 170 8.24 2.60 53.51
N VAL A 171 9.18 1.66 53.39
CA VAL A 171 9.84 1.36 52.12
C VAL A 171 9.89 -0.14 51.84
N GLY A 172 9.95 -0.50 50.56
CA GLY A 172 10.00 -1.89 50.14
C GLY A 172 10.23 -2.05 48.65
N SER A 173 10.12 -3.29 48.18
CA SER A 173 10.17 -3.63 46.76
C SER A 173 9.50 -4.95 46.43
N ASN A 174 8.94 -5.07 45.23
CA ASN A 174 8.39 -6.30 44.69
C ASN A 174 9.25 -6.78 43.49
N PRO A 175 9.96 -7.92 43.58
CA PRO A 175 10.75 -8.46 42.48
C PRO A 175 9.89 -8.88 41.28
N VAL A 176 10.22 -8.35 40.10
CA VAL A 176 9.43 -8.57 38.89
C VAL A 176 9.73 -9.95 38.29
N HIS A 177 8.67 -10.72 38.06
CA HIS A 177 8.72 -12.05 37.46
C HIS A 177 7.92 -12.06 36.14
N ARG A 178 8.43 -12.80 35.16
CA ARG A 178 7.76 -13.04 33.86
C ARG A 178 6.84 -14.26 33.97
N ILE A 179 5.85 -14.15 34.85
CA ILE A 179 4.81 -15.16 35.13
C ILE A 179 4.08 -15.50 33.82
N TYR A 180 3.70 -14.48 33.06
CA TYR A 180 3.25 -14.59 31.68
C TYR A 180 4.47 -14.56 30.74
N GLN A 181 4.57 -15.52 29.81
CA GLN A 181 5.52 -15.52 28.67
C GLN A 181 7.03 -15.36 28.98
N GLY A 182 7.46 -15.63 30.20
CA GLY A 182 8.86 -15.92 30.54
C GLY A 182 9.04 -17.11 31.46
N SER A 183 8.06 -18.02 31.50
CA SER A 183 8.10 -19.27 32.28
C SER A 183 8.34 -19.05 33.78
N GLY A 184 7.84 -17.94 34.34
CA GLY A 184 8.05 -17.57 35.75
C GLY A 184 9.45 -17.09 36.08
N ARG A 185 10.35 -16.89 35.09
CA ARG A 185 11.72 -16.43 35.34
C ARG A 185 11.71 -14.99 35.88
N PRO A 186 12.62 -14.62 36.82
CA PRO A 186 12.82 -13.23 37.21
C PRO A 186 13.15 -12.35 35.99
N ALA A 187 12.61 -11.14 35.95
CA ALA A 187 12.92 -10.15 34.91
C ALA A 187 14.25 -9.40 35.17
N GLY A 188 14.84 -9.55 36.35
CA GLY A 188 16.14 -8.97 36.71
C GLY A 188 16.07 -7.58 37.35
N PHE A 189 14.88 -7.08 37.68
CA PHE A 189 14.65 -5.83 38.41
C PHE A 189 13.46 -5.98 39.39
N SER A 190 13.22 -4.96 40.21
CA SER A 190 12.10 -4.90 41.14
C SER A 190 11.35 -3.57 40.99
N GLY A 191 10.06 -3.54 41.29
CA GLY A 191 9.36 -2.29 41.59
C GLY A 191 9.70 -1.89 43.02
N HIS A 192 10.50 -0.84 43.20
CA HIS A 192 10.84 -0.26 44.49
C HIS A 192 9.85 0.84 44.86
N PHE A 193 9.55 1.02 46.14
CA PHE A 193 8.60 2.04 46.59
C PHE A 193 8.96 2.69 47.93
N THR A 194 8.42 3.89 48.11
CA THR A 194 8.33 4.60 49.40
C THR A 194 6.91 5.08 49.63
N VAL A 195 6.48 5.05 50.89
CA VAL A 195 5.22 5.61 51.40
C VAL A 195 5.55 6.53 52.57
N LEU A 196 5.16 7.79 52.48
CA LEU A 196 5.46 8.84 53.45
C LEU A 196 4.16 9.39 54.06
N CYS A 197 4.06 9.38 55.38
CA CYS A 197 2.90 9.84 56.13
C CYS A 197 3.12 11.23 56.75
N ASP A 198 2.02 11.96 56.99
CA ASP A 198 2.02 13.27 57.63
C ASP A 198 2.21 13.21 59.16
N GLU A 199 1.78 12.13 59.82
CA GLU A 199 1.99 11.83 61.23
C GLU A 199 2.94 10.62 61.44
N ASP A 200 3.58 10.57 62.62
CA ASP A 200 4.32 9.40 63.08
C ASP A 200 3.38 8.22 63.38
N PHE A 201 3.84 6.99 63.16
CA PHE A 201 3.06 5.77 63.44
C PHE A 201 3.81 4.76 64.32
N GLU A 202 3.09 3.76 64.81
CA GLU A 202 3.61 2.57 65.52
C GLU A 202 3.26 1.28 64.74
N VAL A 203 4.14 0.27 64.78
CA VAL A 203 3.94 -0.98 64.01
C VAL A 203 3.09 -1.99 64.79
N VAL A 204 1.89 -2.27 64.28
CA VAL A 204 0.90 -3.20 64.87
C VAL A 204 1.10 -4.63 64.37
N GLU A 205 1.23 -4.82 63.06
CA GLU A 205 1.40 -6.12 62.40
C GLU A 205 2.59 -6.03 61.44
N TYR A 206 3.40 -7.07 61.36
CA TYR A 206 4.50 -7.15 60.39
C TYR A 206 4.72 -8.61 59.99
N VAL A 207 4.35 -8.91 58.75
CA VAL A 207 4.67 -10.16 58.05
C VAL A 207 5.78 -9.82 57.05
N PRO A 208 7.04 -10.22 57.31
CA PRO A 208 8.19 -9.86 56.48
C PRO A 208 7.93 -10.16 55.00
N GLY A 209 8.09 -9.13 54.16
CA GLY A 209 7.93 -9.25 52.71
C GLY A 209 6.50 -9.35 52.17
N GLU A 210 5.49 -9.58 53.02
CA GLU A 210 4.08 -9.68 52.59
C GLU A 210 3.25 -8.46 53.01
N THR A 211 3.25 -8.08 54.29
CA THR A 211 2.34 -7.02 54.80
C THR A 211 2.83 -6.34 56.08
N LEU A 212 2.57 -5.04 56.20
CA LEU A 212 2.79 -4.22 57.39
C LEU A 212 1.47 -3.50 57.74
N LEU A 213 1.07 -3.54 59.00
CA LEU A 213 -0.01 -2.70 59.54
C LEU A 213 0.61 -1.71 60.53
N VAL A 214 0.42 -0.43 60.29
CA VAL A 214 0.80 0.64 61.22
C VAL A 214 -0.45 1.33 61.77
N ARG A 215 -0.35 1.91 62.97
CA ARG A 215 -1.38 2.75 63.58
C ARG A 215 -0.84 4.17 63.76
N PHE A 216 -1.64 5.17 63.38
CA PHE A 216 -1.32 6.58 63.61
C PHE A 216 -1.46 6.95 65.09
N LYS A 217 -0.76 8.00 65.54
CA LYS A 217 -0.86 8.47 66.94
C LYS A 217 -2.24 9.07 67.24
N THR A 218 -2.86 9.67 66.24
CA THR A 218 -4.23 10.14 66.27
C THR A 218 -5.08 9.40 65.25
N ARG A 219 -6.39 9.30 65.50
CA ARG A 219 -7.37 8.89 64.49
C ARG A 219 -7.97 10.16 63.92
N GLY A 220 -7.97 10.30 62.60
CA GLY A 220 -8.48 11.52 61.96
C GLY A 220 -8.22 11.58 60.46
N LEU A 221 -7.99 12.80 59.99
CA LEU A 221 -7.60 13.05 58.60
C LEU A 221 -6.10 12.88 58.45
N HIS A 222 -5.69 11.94 57.59
CA HIS A 222 -4.29 11.74 57.23
C HIS A 222 -4.05 11.99 55.75
N VAL A 223 -2.96 12.69 55.45
CA VAL A 223 -2.39 12.80 54.11
C VAL A 223 -1.21 11.83 53.99
N VAL A 224 -1.28 10.94 53.01
CA VAL A 224 -0.23 9.98 52.70
C VAL A 224 0.28 10.26 51.30
N LYS A 225 1.57 10.11 51.05
CA LYS A 225 2.16 10.14 49.72
C LYS A 225 2.89 8.85 49.43
N ALA A 226 2.93 8.43 48.18
CA ALA A 226 3.69 7.26 47.77
C ALA A 226 4.29 7.44 46.38
N ALA A 227 5.38 6.72 46.10
CA ALA A 227 5.99 6.70 44.77
C ALA A 227 6.69 5.38 44.50
N SER A 228 6.90 5.07 43.22
CA SER A 228 7.67 3.91 42.78
C SER A 228 8.83 4.25 41.84
N SER A 229 9.72 3.29 41.63
CA SER A 229 10.79 3.29 40.61
C SER A 229 11.22 1.86 40.31
N PHE A 230 11.62 1.57 39.07
CA PHE A 230 12.24 0.29 38.72
C PHE A 230 13.75 0.19 39.03
N LYS A 231 14.36 1.20 39.66
CA LYS A 231 15.81 1.23 39.97
C LYS A 231 16.17 1.01 41.44
N SER A 232 15.62 1.82 42.35
CA SER A 232 15.89 1.71 43.79
C SER A 232 14.88 2.51 44.62
N ILE A 233 14.94 2.35 45.95
CA ILE A 233 14.13 3.12 46.90
C ILE A 233 14.53 4.60 46.87
N GLU A 234 15.80 4.92 46.66
CA GLU A 234 16.31 6.30 46.51
C GLU A 234 15.76 6.95 45.23
N ALA A 235 15.63 6.20 44.15
CA ALA A 235 14.99 6.68 42.93
C ALA A 235 13.48 6.92 43.14
N ALA A 236 12.78 6.02 43.85
CA ALA A 236 11.38 6.24 44.23
C ALA A 236 11.21 7.50 45.13
N ARG A 237 12.12 7.73 46.08
CA ARG A 237 12.17 8.96 46.90
C ARG A 237 12.45 10.20 46.04
N ALA A 238 13.32 10.11 45.03
CA ALA A 238 13.62 11.20 44.11
C ALA A 238 12.41 11.55 43.23
N ASN A 239 11.71 10.53 42.69
CA ASN A 239 10.45 10.69 41.97
C ASN A 239 9.41 11.41 42.84
N LEU A 240 9.23 10.98 44.09
CA LEU A 240 8.30 11.63 45.03
C LEU A 240 8.66 13.09 45.30
N ALA A 241 9.94 13.39 45.48
CA ALA A 241 10.41 14.76 45.75
C ALA A 241 10.32 15.68 44.52
N ALA A 242 10.46 15.13 43.31
CA ALA A 242 10.34 15.87 42.06
C ALA A 242 8.87 16.17 41.68
N GLU A 243 7.98 15.18 41.86
CA GLU A 243 6.59 15.26 41.44
C GLU A 243 5.65 15.84 42.52
N ILE A 244 5.83 15.46 43.80
CA ILE A 244 4.95 15.89 44.90
C ILE A 244 5.80 16.34 46.11
N PRO A 245 6.49 17.50 46.03
CA PRO A 245 7.28 18.03 47.15
C PRO A 245 6.42 18.48 48.34
N GLY A 246 5.21 18.99 48.08
CA GLY A 246 4.28 19.50 49.10
C GLY A 246 3.38 18.43 49.74
N TRP A 247 2.33 18.89 50.42
CA TRP A 247 1.28 18.05 51.04
C TRP A 247 -0.15 18.50 50.63
N ASP A 248 -0.27 19.39 49.66
CA ASP A 248 -1.56 19.88 49.16
C ASP A 248 -2.13 18.91 48.11
N PHE A 249 -3.08 18.08 48.54
CA PHE A 249 -3.79 17.14 47.69
C PHE A 249 -4.50 17.82 46.51
N TYR A 250 -5.15 18.96 46.74
CA TYR A 250 -5.94 19.63 45.71
C TYR A 250 -5.07 20.35 44.67
N SER A 251 -3.86 20.79 45.04
CA SER A 251 -2.86 21.24 44.07
C SER A 251 -2.48 20.12 43.10
N VAL A 252 -2.12 18.94 43.59
CA VAL A 252 -1.73 17.80 42.72
C VAL A 252 -2.90 17.38 41.84
N LYS A 253 -4.12 17.35 42.38
CA LYS A 253 -5.34 17.08 41.62
C LYS A 253 -5.51 18.09 40.47
N ALA A 254 -5.37 19.39 40.75
CA ALA A 254 -5.52 20.45 39.76
C ALA A 254 -4.43 20.39 38.67
N ASP A 255 -3.20 19.98 39.03
CA ASP A 255 -2.13 19.77 38.07
C ASP A 255 -2.43 18.58 37.14
N LEU A 256 -2.96 17.47 37.67
CA LEU A 256 -3.34 16.30 36.85
C LEU A 256 -4.62 16.54 36.02
N ASP A 257 -5.60 17.28 36.56
CA ASP A 257 -6.76 17.79 35.81
C ASP A 257 -6.28 18.61 34.60
N SER A 258 -5.29 19.50 34.79
CA SER A 258 -4.76 20.36 33.74
C SER A 258 -4.06 19.57 32.63
N ILE A 259 -3.38 18.48 32.98
CA ILE A 259 -2.72 17.58 32.02
C ILE A 259 -3.73 16.80 31.18
N TRP A 260 -4.77 16.23 31.81
CA TRP A 260 -5.83 15.54 31.07
C TRP A 260 -6.66 16.50 30.21
N ALA A 261 -6.93 17.72 30.70
CA ALA A 261 -7.57 18.75 29.89
C ALA A 261 -6.73 19.12 28.66
N ALA A 262 -5.41 19.28 28.80
CA ALA A 262 -4.50 19.52 27.67
C ALA A 262 -4.44 18.32 26.70
N ARG A 263 -4.52 17.09 27.20
CA ARG A 263 -4.58 15.86 26.38
C ARG A 263 -5.88 15.78 25.57
N PHE A 264 -7.01 16.05 26.20
CA PHE A 264 -8.32 16.06 25.54
C PHE A 264 -8.44 17.20 24.52
N ALA A 265 -7.86 18.37 24.79
CA ALA A 265 -7.78 19.50 23.86
C ALA A 265 -6.88 19.28 22.63
N LEU A 266 -6.32 18.07 22.42
CA LEU A 266 -5.72 17.70 21.13
C LEU A 266 -6.79 17.38 20.06
N ILE A 267 -8.00 16.99 20.49
CA ILE A 267 -9.15 16.73 19.60
C ILE A 267 -10.42 17.29 20.23
N ASP A 268 -10.87 18.45 19.74
CA ASP A 268 -12.19 18.97 20.10
C ASP A 268 -13.27 18.29 19.26
N VAL A 269 -14.43 17.98 19.85
CA VAL A 269 -15.59 17.40 19.13
C VAL A 269 -16.89 18.10 19.51
N ASP A 270 -17.80 18.26 18.54
CA ASP A 270 -19.14 18.81 18.69
C ASP A 270 -20.20 17.77 18.29
N GLY A 271 -20.83 17.17 19.29
CA GLY A 271 -21.85 16.13 19.13
C GLY A 271 -23.13 16.48 19.89
N ALA A 272 -24.28 16.19 19.26
CA ALA A 272 -25.59 16.39 19.89
C ALA A 272 -25.92 15.35 20.98
N ASP A 273 -25.14 14.25 21.06
CA ASP A 273 -25.27 13.20 22.06
C ASP A 273 -24.10 13.28 23.06
N GLU A 274 -24.44 13.60 24.31
CA GLU A 274 -23.48 13.78 25.41
C GLU A 274 -22.77 12.46 25.77
N GLU A 275 -23.43 11.30 25.62
CA GLU A 275 -22.85 9.99 25.95
C GLU A 275 -21.85 9.53 24.90
N VAL A 276 -22.07 9.86 23.62
CA VAL A 276 -21.06 9.67 22.55
C VAL A 276 -19.83 10.54 22.81
N VAL A 277 -20.01 11.78 23.24
CA VAL A 277 -18.89 12.68 23.60
C VAL A 277 -18.12 12.15 24.81
N LYS A 278 -18.81 11.72 25.88
CA LYS A 278 -18.19 11.07 27.05
C LYS A 278 -17.41 9.83 26.66
N HIS A 279 -18.00 8.95 25.85
CA HIS A 279 -17.35 7.72 25.42
C HIS A 279 -16.12 8.01 24.54
N PHE A 280 -16.16 9.01 23.66
CA PHE A 280 -15.01 9.44 22.87
C PHE A 280 -13.84 9.87 23.74
N TYR A 281 -14.06 10.74 24.74
CA TYR A 281 -13.00 11.18 25.65
C TYR A 281 -12.56 10.07 26.62
N GLY A 282 -13.44 9.14 26.99
CA GLY A 282 -13.07 7.90 27.71
C GLY A 282 -12.18 6.97 26.89
N SER A 283 -12.46 6.83 25.59
CA SER A 283 -11.58 6.10 24.65
C SER A 283 -10.25 6.83 24.45
N LEU A 284 -10.25 8.17 24.38
CA LEU A 284 -9.01 8.95 24.32
C LEU A 284 -8.18 8.81 25.61
N TRP A 285 -8.81 8.70 26.78
CA TRP A 285 -8.12 8.37 28.04
C TRP A 285 -7.46 6.99 27.98
N ARG A 286 -8.20 5.93 27.63
CA ARG A 286 -7.67 4.56 27.50
C ARG A 286 -6.52 4.47 26.48
N ALA A 287 -6.71 5.04 25.29
CA ALA A 287 -5.70 5.18 24.23
C ALA A 287 -4.53 6.13 24.57
N SER A 288 -4.43 6.58 25.82
CA SER A 288 -3.32 7.40 26.33
C SER A 288 -2.58 6.76 27.50
N LEU A 289 -2.89 5.52 27.89
CA LEU A 289 -2.23 4.85 29.01
C LEU A 289 -0.93 4.13 28.60
N LEU A 290 -0.93 3.47 27.44
CA LEU A 290 0.16 2.59 26.99
C LEU A 290 0.65 2.97 25.57
N PRO A 291 1.89 2.64 25.19
CA PRO A 291 3.00 2.10 26.00
C PRO A 291 3.39 3.02 27.17
N ARG A 292 3.87 2.46 28.29
CA ARG A 292 4.18 3.24 29.51
C ARG A 292 5.60 3.79 29.52
N THR A 293 5.81 4.89 30.23
CA THR A 293 7.15 5.38 30.59
C THR A 293 7.80 4.47 31.63
N VAL A 294 9.09 4.15 31.47
CA VAL A 294 9.88 3.34 32.43
C VAL A 294 11.16 4.06 32.91
N SER A 295 11.41 5.27 32.45
CA SER A 295 12.45 6.18 32.93
C SER A 295 11.95 7.03 34.10
N ASP A 296 12.77 7.20 35.14
CA ASP A 296 12.45 8.00 36.33
C ASP A 296 12.26 9.50 36.01
N ALA A 297 11.68 10.26 36.94
CA ALA A 297 11.38 11.67 36.77
C ALA A 297 12.65 12.51 36.49
N GLY A 298 12.62 13.28 35.39
CA GLY A 298 13.73 14.13 34.95
C GLY A 298 14.80 13.44 34.09
N GLU A 299 14.65 12.15 33.79
CA GLU A 299 15.50 11.44 32.83
C GLU A 299 15.01 11.57 31.38
N ALA A 300 15.80 11.07 30.43
CA ALA A 300 15.38 10.96 29.03
C ALA A 300 14.37 9.82 28.87
N ALA A 301 13.23 10.11 28.23
CA ALA A 301 12.11 9.18 28.10
C ALA A 301 12.52 7.82 27.51
N ASP A 302 12.21 6.74 28.25
CA ASP A 302 12.27 5.36 27.80
C ASP A 302 10.91 4.69 28.03
N TYR A 303 10.53 3.80 27.12
CA TYR A 303 9.19 3.20 27.05
C TYR A 303 9.23 1.68 27.06
N ASP A 304 8.19 1.05 27.60
CA ASP A 304 7.96 -0.39 27.55
C ASP A 304 6.46 -0.74 27.52
N ASP A 305 6.15 -2.04 27.56
CA ASP A 305 4.79 -2.58 27.56
C ASP A 305 4.06 -2.24 26.25
N PHE A 306 4.70 -2.61 25.13
CA PHE A 306 4.18 -2.39 23.79
C PHE A 306 3.36 -3.60 23.31
N SER A 307 2.04 -3.46 23.35
CA SER A 307 1.05 -4.46 22.89
C SER A 307 0.98 -4.48 21.35
N MET A 308 2.04 -4.97 20.71
CA MET A 308 2.34 -4.68 19.30
C MET A 308 1.48 -5.42 18.28
N TRP A 309 0.91 -6.58 18.64
CA TRP A 309 0.00 -7.29 17.73
C TRP A 309 -1.32 -6.54 17.56
N ASP A 310 -1.67 -5.71 18.55
CA ASP A 310 -2.93 -4.97 18.64
C ASP A 310 -2.71 -3.53 18.16
N THR A 311 -1.85 -2.81 18.88
CA THR A 311 -1.72 -1.34 18.83
C THR A 311 -1.13 -0.79 17.54
N TYR A 312 -0.48 -1.62 16.70
CA TYR A 312 0.01 -1.17 15.40
C TYR A 312 -1.14 -0.75 14.45
N ARG A 313 -2.35 -1.29 14.67
CA ARG A 313 -3.51 -1.20 13.76
C ARG A 313 -4.16 0.17 13.80
N ALA A 314 -4.43 0.69 14.99
CA ALA A 314 -5.08 1.98 15.20
C ALA A 314 -4.34 2.87 16.20
N LEU A 315 -3.92 2.36 17.37
CA LEU A 315 -3.34 3.21 18.42
C LEU A 315 -2.08 3.96 17.94
N HIS A 316 -1.07 3.26 17.43
CA HIS A 316 0.14 3.91 16.92
C HIS A 316 -0.17 4.83 15.72
N PRO A 317 -1.00 4.43 14.74
CA PRO A 317 -1.50 5.34 13.71
C PRO A 317 -2.23 6.60 14.21
N LEU A 318 -2.93 6.56 15.35
CA LEU A 318 -3.51 7.75 16.00
C LEU A 318 -2.39 8.65 16.56
N LEU A 319 -1.44 8.08 17.30
CA LEU A 319 -0.29 8.81 17.85
C LEU A 319 0.55 9.47 16.75
N THR A 320 0.64 8.91 15.53
CA THR A 320 1.32 9.59 14.40
C THR A 320 0.65 10.89 13.95
N ILE A 321 -0.61 11.15 14.32
CA ILE A 321 -1.33 12.39 14.03
C ILE A 321 -1.20 13.38 15.22
N ILE A 322 -1.45 12.91 16.44
CA ILE A 322 -1.58 13.78 17.62
C ILE A 322 -0.27 13.98 18.41
N GLU A 323 0.68 13.04 18.36
CA GLU A 323 1.99 13.13 19.05
C GLU A 323 3.15 12.51 18.23
N PRO A 324 3.41 12.97 17.00
CA PRO A 324 4.51 12.46 16.18
C PRO A 324 5.90 12.54 16.84
N SER A 325 6.16 13.47 17.77
CA SER A 325 7.41 13.46 18.55
C SER A 325 7.48 12.29 19.54
N ARG A 326 6.40 11.99 20.29
CA ARG A 326 6.37 10.84 21.21
C ARG A 326 6.56 9.51 20.48
N VAL A 327 5.99 9.40 19.28
CA VAL A 327 6.25 8.24 18.39
C VAL A 327 7.74 8.08 18.09
N SER A 328 8.51 9.17 17.95
CA SER A 328 9.97 9.08 17.79
C SER A 328 10.68 8.57 19.05
N GLU A 329 10.25 9.00 20.23
CA GLU A 329 10.78 8.51 21.52
C GLU A 329 10.52 7.01 21.71
N MET A 330 9.28 6.58 21.41
CA MET A 330 8.87 5.18 21.42
C MET A 330 9.69 4.32 20.45
N VAL A 331 9.91 4.78 19.21
CA VAL A 331 10.80 4.08 18.26
C VAL A 331 12.23 4.01 18.82
N ASN A 332 12.75 5.08 19.41
CA ASN A 332 14.08 5.06 20.05
C ASN A 332 14.16 4.09 21.24
N ALA A 333 13.08 3.88 22.01
CA ALA A 333 13.01 2.86 23.06
C ALA A 333 13.15 1.44 22.48
N LEU A 334 12.44 1.14 21.39
CA LEU A 334 12.59 -0.14 20.66
C LEU A 334 14.02 -0.31 20.09
N LEU A 335 14.64 0.76 19.57
CA LEU A 335 16.02 0.73 19.09
C LEU A 335 17.05 0.57 20.23
N ARG A 336 16.80 1.11 21.43
CA ARG A 336 17.61 0.84 22.63
C ARG A 336 17.51 -0.63 23.07
N LYS A 337 16.31 -1.23 22.99
CA LYS A 337 16.12 -2.67 23.23
C LYS A 337 16.90 -3.51 22.21
N PHE A 338 16.93 -3.11 20.93
CA PHE A 338 17.79 -3.70 19.89
C PHE A 338 19.29 -3.54 20.18
N ASP A 339 19.77 -2.36 20.56
CA ASP A 339 21.19 -2.14 20.89
C ASP A 339 21.65 -3.03 22.07
N ARG A 340 20.79 -3.25 23.08
CA ARG A 340 21.08 -4.07 24.26
C ARG A 340 20.95 -5.57 24.01
N GLY A 341 19.91 -5.99 23.28
CA GLY A 341 19.53 -7.42 23.12
C GLY A 341 19.79 -8.03 21.74
N GLY A 342 20.29 -7.24 20.78
CA GLY A 342 20.72 -7.67 19.44
C GLY A 342 19.61 -7.99 18.43
N TRP A 343 18.33 -7.80 18.80
CA TRP A 343 17.15 -8.16 18.02
C TRP A 343 16.04 -7.13 18.23
N LEU A 344 15.19 -6.86 17.23
CA LEU A 344 14.04 -6.00 17.46
C LEU A 344 12.99 -6.83 18.22
N PRO A 345 12.43 -6.37 19.34
CA PRO A 345 11.43 -7.15 20.08
C PRO A 345 10.13 -7.25 19.28
N ILE A 346 9.37 -8.32 19.48
CA ILE A 346 8.04 -8.49 18.87
C ILE A 346 6.99 -7.77 19.72
N PHE A 347 6.87 -8.17 20.99
CA PHE A 347 5.93 -7.64 21.97
C PHE A 347 6.67 -7.43 23.30
N PRO A 348 7.46 -6.35 23.46
CA PRO A 348 8.26 -6.13 24.67
C PRO A 348 7.38 -5.70 25.85
N CYS A 349 7.52 -6.41 26.97
CA CYS A 349 6.87 -6.14 28.26
C CYS A 349 7.82 -6.51 29.41
N TRP A 350 7.61 -5.94 30.60
CA TRP A 350 8.36 -6.27 31.82
C TRP A 350 9.89 -6.20 31.64
N GLY A 351 10.40 -5.15 30.99
CA GLY A 351 11.83 -4.98 30.70
C GLY A 351 12.41 -5.99 29.70
N SER A 352 11.59 -6.87 29.13
CA SER A 352 12.01 -8.15 28.55
C SER A 352 11.52 -8.35 27.11
N TYR A 353 12.15 -9.32 26.43
CA TYR A 353 11.58 -9.93 25.23
C TYR A 353 10.51 -10.94 25.65
N THR A 354 9.41 -11.00 24.90
CA THR A 354 8.35 -12.00 25.09
C THR A 354 8.06 -12.70 23.76
N ASN A 355 7.38 -13.84 23.82
CA ASN A 355 6.81 -14.52 22.67
C ASN A 355 5.27 -14.38 22.63
N ALA A 356 4.77 -13.20 23.03
CA ALA A 356 3.36 -12.88 22.91
C ALA A 356 2.90 -12.78 21.46
N MET A 357 1.71 -13.32 21.22
CA MET A 357 1.00 -13.23 19.94
C MET A 357 1.88 -13.62 18.75
N ILE A 358 1.66 -12.97 17.61
CA ILE A 358 2.29 -13.29 16.32
C ILE A 358 2.73 -12.02 15.56
N GLY A 359 3.30 -12.20 14.36
CA GLY A 359 3.81 -11.11 13.52
C GLY A 359 5.17 -10.54 13.96
N ASP A 360 5.54 -9.42 13.36
CA ASP A 360 6.77 -8.64 13.62
C ASP A 360 6.43 -7.13 13.64
N HIS A 361 5.27 -6.78 14.21
CA HIS A 361 4.58 -5.49 14.02
C HIS A 361 5.30 -4.23 14.51
N CYS A 362 6.39 -4.37 15.30
CA CYS A 362 7.36 -3.28 15.47
C CYS A 362 7.87 -2.75 14.12
N VAL A 363 7.98 -3.62 13.10
CA VAL A 363 8.26 -3.23 11.71
C VAL A 363 7.19 -2.29 11.19
N SER A 364 5.90 -2.64 11.35
CA SER A 364 4.78 -1.81 10.92
C SER A 364 4.80 -0.43 11.58
N MET A 365 4.92 -0.36 12.92
CA MET A 365 4.98 0.91 13.66
C MET A 365 6.10 1.83 13.14
N ILE A 366 7.32 1.29 12.98
CA ILE A 366 8.49 2.04 12.53
C ILE A 366 8.33 2.50 11.08
N VAL A 367 7.85 1.63 10.19
CA VAL A 367 7.63 1.94 8.76
C VAL A 367 6.48 2.92 8.58
N ASP A 368 5.42 2.84 9.38
CA ASP A 368 4.29 3.78 9.34
C ASP A 368 4.72 5.18 9.76
N ALA A 369 5.38 5.30 10.92
CA ALA A 369 5.98 6.55 11.39
C ALA A 369 6.92 7.15 10.31
N TRP A 370 7.80 6.32 9.74
CA TRP A 370 8.72 6.76 8.70
C TRP A 370 8.00 7.16 7.40
N THR A 371 6.98 6.43 6.97
CA THR A 371 6.23 6.77 5.75
C THR A 371 5.42 8.06 5.91
N LYS A 372 4.93 8.32 7.12
CA LYS A 372 4.17 9.52 7.48
C LYS A 372 5.02 10.79 7.66
N GLY A 373 6.34 10.66 7.81
CA GLY A 373 7.28 11.78 7.86
C GLY A 373 7.96 12.00 9.21
N ILE A 374 7.75 11.10 10.17
CA ILE A 374 8.39 11.14 11.49
C ILE A 374 9.85 10.69 11.35
N ARG A 375 10.80 11.47 11.88
CA ARG A 375 12.25 11.32 11.60
C ARG A 375 13.15 11.38 12.84
N GLY A 376 12.60 11.42 14.05
CA GLY A 376 13.39 11.58 15.29
C GLY A 376 14.18 10.34 15.74
N PHE A 377 14.53 9.42 14.83
CA PHE A 377 15.21 8.15 15.14
C PHE A 377 16.20 7.73 14.04
N ASP A 378 17.14 6.85 14.38
CA ASP A 378 18.16 6.33 13.45
C ASP A 378 17.55 5.36 12.44
N VAL A 379 17.30 5.87 11.23
CA VAL A 379 16.69 5.16 10.10
C VAL A 379 17.55 3.96 9.64
N SER A 380 18.88 4.07 9.67
CA SER A 380 19.80 3.01 9.25
C SER A 380 19.85 1.88 10.28
N LYS A 381 19.89 2.22 11.58
CA LYS A 381 19.77 1.24 12.67
C LYS A 381 18.41 0.55 12.64
N ALA A 382 17.32 1.30 12.45
CA ALA A 382 15.98 0.74 12.33
C ALA A 382 15.87 -0.25 11.17
N TYR A 383 16.33 0.13 9.97
CA TYR A 383 16.34 -0.79 8.82
C TYR A 383 17.18 -2.04 9.10
N LYS A 384 18.38 -1.90 9.69
CA LYS A 384 19.23 -3.03 10.09
C LYS A 384 18.52 -3.98 11.06
N ALA A 385 17.81 -3.45 12.07
CA ALA A 385 17.11 -4.23 13.07
C ALA A 385 15.94 -5.02 12.46
N MET A 386 15.09 -4.36 11.67
CA MET A 386 13.95 -4.98 10.98
C MET A 386 14.41 -6.03 9.95
N ARG A 387 15.44 -5.70 9.16
CA ARG A 387 16.06 -6.63 8.20
C ARG A 387 16.58 -7.89 8.87
N LYS A 388 17.16 -7.76 10.07
CA LYS A 388 17.64 -8.90 10.85
C LYS A 388 16.49 -9.82 11.26
N ASN A 389 15.43 -9.28 11.88
CA ASN A 389 14.22 -10.04 12.24
C ASN A 389 13.62 -10.79 11.04
N ALA A 390 13.68 -10.20 9.84
CA ALA A 390 13.10 -10.77 8.63
C ALA A 390 13.98 -11.82 7.91
N LEU A 391 15.26 -11.97 8.23
CA LEU A 391 16.22 -12.81 7.48
C LEU A 391 17.07 -13.77 8.35
N GLU A 392 17.23 -13.50 9.64
CA GLU A 392 18.09 -14.27 10.54
C GLU A 392 17.26 -14.93 11.64
N THR A 393 17.71 -16.09 12.12
CA THR A 393 17.14 -16.77 13.29
C THR A 393 18.18 -16.75 14.42
N PRO A 394 17.83 -16.42 15.66
CA PRO A 394 18.76 -16.50 16.79
C PRO A 394 19.08 -17.94 17.18
N ASP A 395 20.20 -18.12 17.88
CA ASP A 395 20.53 -19.38 18.56
C ASP A 395 19.41 -19.79 19.55
N ASP A 396 19.25 -21.10 19.76
CA ASP A 396 18.12 -21.71 20.47
C ASP A 396 17.74 -21.02 21.79
N SER A 397 18.72 -20.64 22.64
CA SER A 397 18.46 -20.01 23.93
C SER A 397 17.91 -18.58 23.81
N LEU A 398 18.34 -17.83 22.81
CA LEU A 398 17.83 -16.50 22.50
C LEU A 398 16.47 -16.57 21.81
N TYR A 399 16.26 -17.60 20.98
CA TYR A 399 14.98 -17.89 20.35
C TYR A 399 13.93 -18.31 21.38
N GLU A 400 14.25 -19.22 22.32
CA GLU A 400 13.39 -19.59 23.46
C GLU A 400 12.98 -18.35 24.27
N ASP A 401 13.92 -17.44 24.53
CA ASP A 401 13.69 -16.18 25.25
C ASP A 401 13.04 -15.06 24.38
N GLY A 402 12.30 -15.43 23.32
CA GLY A 402 11.41 -14.53 22.58
C GLY A 402 12.06 -13.62 21.51
N ARG A 403 13.32 -13.83 21.12
CA ARG A 403 13.96 -13.03 20.05
C ARG A 403 13.72 -13.60 18.66
N GLY A 404 13.50 -12.72 17.68
CA GLY A 404 13.35 -13.08 16.26
C GLY A 404 12.03 -13.78 15.91
N ARG A 405 11.64 -13.68 14.63
CA ARG A 405 10.38 -14.21 14.10
C ARG A 405 10.24 -15.72 14.34
N ARG A 406 9.10 -16.12 14.88
CA ARG A 406 8.73 -17.54 15.08
C ARG A 406 8.60 -18.25 13.72
N ALA A 407 9.11 -19.47 13.60
CA ALA A 407 9.03 -20.31 12.39
C ALA A 407 9.60 -19.67 11.09
N LEU A 408 10.57 -18.74 11.23
CA LEU A 408 11.15 -18.05 10.08
C LEU A 408 11.80 -19.00 9.07
N GLN A 409 12.49 -20.06 9.53
CA GLN A 409 13.14 -21.02 8.63
C GLN A 409 12.13 -21.71 7.71
N SER A 410 11.02 -22.20 8.26
CA SER A 410 9.91 -22.78 7.50
C SER A 410 9.30 -21.77 6.52
N TYR A 411 9.03 -20.54 6.98
CA TYR A 411 8.51 -19.46 6.12
C TYR A 411 9.47 -19.09 4.97
N LEU A 412 10.79 -19.10 5.20
CA LEU A 412 11.81 -18.89 4.17
C LEU A 412 11.91 -20.05 3.18
N GLN A 413 11.75 -21.29 3.65
CA GLN A 413 11.86 -22.50 2.83
C GLN A 413 10.65 -22.71 1.92
N TYR A 414 9.43 -22.61 2.46
CA TYR A 414 8.19 -22.97 1.75
C TYR A 414 7.41 -21.74 1.24
N GLY A 415 7.74 -20.53 1.69
CA GLY A 415 6.93 -19.33 1.45
C GLY A 415 5.66 -19.27 2.33
N TYR A 416 5.54 -20.18 3.30
CA TYR A 416 4.50 -20.24 4.33
C TYR A 416 5.03 -21.08 5.49
N VAL A 417 4.36 -21.02 6.65
CA VAL A 417 4.60 -21.98 7.73
C VAL A 417 3.71 -23.20 7.49
N PRO A 418 4.26 -24.43 7.36
CA PRO A 418 3.48 -25.63 7.11
C PRO A 418 2.88 -26.20 8.41
N LEU A 419 1.80 -26.99 8.32
CA LEU A 419 1.09 -27.56 9.47
C LEU A 419 1.97 -28.47 10.36
N GLU A 420 3.01 -29.07 9.79
CA GLU A 420 4.02 -29.90 10.47
C GLU A 420 4.94 -29.09 11.40
N ASP A 421 5.05 -27.76 11.23
CA ASP A 421 5.76 -26.90 12.17
C ASP A 421 4.83 -26.53 13.34
N GLU A 422 5.05 -27.16 14.49
CA GLU A 422 4.25 -26.90 15.71
C GLU A 422 4.59 -25.57 16.40
N VAL A 423 5.62 -24.85 15.96
CA VAL A 423 6.08 -23.58 16.55
C VAL A 423 6.27 -23.68 18.09
N PRO A 424 7.12 -24.58 18.59
CA PRO A 424 7.10 -25.03 19.99
C PRO A 424 7.46 -23.95 21.03
N PHE A 425 8.14 -22.88 20.62
CA PHE A 425 8.60 -21.76 21.46
C PHE A 425 7.81 -20.45 21.22
N ALA A 426 6.57 -20.55 20.75
CA ALA A 426 5.59 -19.47 20.82
C ALA A 426 4.61 -19.70 22.00
N PHE A 427 3.98 -18.64 22.50
CA PHE A 427 2.99 -18.77 23.58
C PHE A 427 1.78 -19.58 23.12
N HIS A 428 1.17 -19.16 22.02
CA HIS A 428 0.29 -19.98 21.22
C HIS A 428 1.15 -20.79 20.25
N LYS A 429 1.18 -22.12 20.45
CA LYS A 429 1.80 -23.04 19.51
C LYS A 429 0.98 -23.09 18.22
N LYS A 430 1.61 -23.44 17.09
CA LYS A 430 1.02 -23.50 15.74
C LYS A 430 0.70 -22.09 15.17
N GLU A 431 -0.56 -21.80 14.83
CA GLU A 431 -1.02 -20.54 14.19
C GLU A 431 -0.38 -20.25 12.81
N GLN A 432 -0.10 -21.30 12.05
CA GLN A 432 0.78 -21.23 10.89
C GLN A 432 0.24 -20.34 9.74
N VAL A 433 -1.08 -20.31 9.55
CA VAL A 433 -1.74 -19.49 8.51
C VAL A 433 -1.71 -18.02 8.92
N SER A 434 -2.12 -17.69 10.15
CA SER A 434 -2.06 -16.33 10.67
C SER A 434 -0.63 -15.78 10.61
N ARG A 435 0.38 -16.51 11.12
CA ARG A 435 1.80 -16.13 11.02
C ARG A 435 2.24 -15.86 9.58
N THR A 436 1.80 -16.67 8.62
CA THR A 436 2.14 -16.50 7.20
C THR A 436 1.54 -15.21 6.62
N MET A 437 0.27 -14.92 6.92
CA MET A 437 -0.42 -13.72 6.43
C MET A 437 0.16 -12.45 7.05
N GLU A 438 0.46 -12.46 8.35
CA GLU A 438 1.04 -11.31 9.05
C GLU A 438 2.48 -11.05 8.62
N TYR A 439 3.34 -12.06 8.50
CA TYR A 439 4.70 -11.85 7.98
C TYR A 439 4.72 -11.35 6.52
N ALA A 440 3.73 -11.70 5.70
CA ALA A 440 3.60 -11.14 4.36
C ALA A 440 3.26 -9.63 4.41
N TYR A 441 2.52 -9.18 5.42
CA TYR A 441 2.29 -7.76 5.69
C TYR A 441 3.53 -7.06 6.26
N ASP A 442 4.25 -7.67 7.22
CA ASP A 442 5.50 -7.12 7.75
C ASP A 442 6.59 -6.99 6.66
N ASP A 443 6.67 -7.99 5.77
CA ASP A 443 7.56 -7.97 4.61
C ASP A 443 7.14 -6.90 3.59
N TRP A 444 5.84 -6.65 3.43
CA TRP A 444 5.38 -5.50 2.64
C TRP A 444 5.89 -4.19 3.25
N CYS A 445 5.67 -3.96 4.55
CA CYS A 445 6.15 -2.77 5.26
C CYS A 445 7.67 -2.60 5.06
N LEU A 446 8.46 -3.64 5.30
CA LEU A 446 9.91 -3.58 5.12
C LEU A 446 10.31 -3.32 3.66
N SER A 447 9.59 -3.87 2.67
CA SER A 447 9.84 -3.60 1.24
C SER A 447 9.63 -2.14 0.86
N GLN A 448 8.64 -1.46 1.46
CA GLN A 448 8.35 -0.04 1.22
C GLN A 448 9.51 0.85 1.68
N MET A 449 10.16 0.47 2.77
CA MET A 449 11.36 1.14 3.29
C MET A 449 12.61 0.77 2.48
N ALA A 450 12.83 -0.52 2.19
CA ALA A 450 13.97 -1.00 1.39
C ALA A 450 14.06 -0.29 0.02
N ARG A 451 12.93 -0.14 -0.67
CA ARG A 451 12.85 0.58 -1.96
C ARG A 451 13.32 2.03 -1.83
N LYS A 452 12.84 2.73 -0.80
CA LYS A 452 13.14 4.16 -0.58
C LYS A 452 14.56 4.41 -0.04
N LEU A 453 15.24 3.38 0.46
CA LEU A 453 16.64 3.41 0.89
C LEU A 453 17.63 2.89 -0.18
N GLY A 454 17.15 2.45 -1.35
CA GLY A 454 17.99 1.96 -2.45
C GLY A 454 18.48 0.50 -2.30
N HIS A 455 17.91 -0.27 -1.38
CA HIS A 455 18.29 -1.67 -1.15
C HIS A 455 17.55 -2.63 -2.11
N PHE A 456 17.81 -2.53 -3.41
CA PHE A 456 17.02 -3.21 -4.46
C PHE A 456 16.88 -4.74 -4.30
N ALA A 457 17.94 -5.44 -3.93
CA ALA A 457 17.89 -6.90 -3.73
C ALA A 457 16.99 -7.30 -2.54
N ASP A 458 17.02 -6.52 -1.45
CA ASP A 458 16.12 -6.71 -0.31
C ASP A 458 14.69 -6.27 -0.66
N TRP A 459 14.50 -5.17 -1.40
CA TRP A 459 13.19 -4.74 -1.90
C TRP A 459 12.52 -5.83 -2.73
N LEU A 460 13.21 -6.39 -3.74
CA LEU A 460 12.66 -7.46 -4.57
C LEU A 460 12.33 -8.70 -3.75
N ARG A 461 13.20 -9.09 -2.81
CA ARG A 461 12.98 -10.22 -1.89
C ARG A 461 11.73 -10.01 -1.01
N PHE A 462 11.64 -8.89 -0.30
CA PHE A 462 10.53 -8.61 0.61
C PHE A 462 9.23 -8.31 -0.15
N ARG A 463 9.30 -7.69 -1.34
CA ARG A 463 8.12 -7.50 -2.21
C ARG A 463 7.58 -8.84 -2.74
N ARG A 464 8.43 -9.79 -3.14
CA ARG A 464 7.99 -11.16 -3.47
C ARG A 464 7.35 -11.85 -2.27
N ARG A 465 8.01 -11.82 -1.11
CA ARG A 465 7.47 -12.38 0.16
C ARG A 465 6.16 -11.71 0.60
N SER A 466 5.90 -10.45 0.24
CA SER A 466 4.62 -9.81 0.56
C SER A 466 3.39 -10.44 -0.12
N GLY A 467 3.60 -11.30 -1.14
CA GLY A 467 2.57 -12.12 -1.75
C GLY A 467 2.31 -13.46 -1.04
N ASN A 468 3.12 -13.84 -0.04
CA ASN A 468 3.09 -15.16 0.60
C ASN A 468 1.77 -15.52 1.29
N TRP A 469 0.91 -14.54 1.60
CA TRP A 469 -0.45 -14.80 2.10
C TRP A 469 -1.26 -15.68 1.13
N ARG A 470 -1.00 -15.61 -0.18
CA ARG A 470 -1.62 -16.49 -1.20
C ARG A 470 -1.26 -17.95 -1.00
N ASN A 471 -0.09 -18.26 -0.44
CA ASN A 471 0.36 -19.63 -0.22
C ASN A 471 -0.46 -20.36 0.84
N VAL A 472 -1.27 -19.66 1.64
CA VAL A 472 -2.19 -20.24 2.64
C VAL A 472 -3.66 -19.94 2.34
N PHE A 473 -3.96 -19.44 1.13
CA PHE A 473 -5.32 -19.23 0.65
C PHE A 473 -5.72 -20.41 -0.24
N SER A 474 -6.75 -21.17 0.13
CA SER A 474 -7.15 -22.37 -0.61
C SER A 474 -7.76 -21.99 -1.96
N PRO A 475 -7.26 -22.51 -3.09
CA PRO A 475 -7.84 -22.23 -4.42
C PRO A 475 -9.18 -22.94 -4.66
N VAL A 476 -9.64 -23.78 -3.73
CA VAL A 476 -10.91 -24.51 -3.83
C VAL A 476 -12.01 -23.84 -3.00
N THR A 477 -11.69 -23.41 -1.77
CA THR A 477 -12.68 -22.79 -0.87
C THR A 477 -12.60 -21.26 -0.88
N HIS A 478 -11.51 -20.71 -1.42
CA HIS A 478 -11.17 -19.29 -1.36
C HIS A 478 -11.15 -18.75 0.07
N TRP A 479 -10.81 -19.58 1.06
CA TRP A 479 -10.60 -19.19 2.45
C TRP A 479 -9.15 -19.49 2.87
N PRO A 480 -8.60 -18.80 3.87
CA PRO A 480 -7.36 -19.22 4.51
C PRO A 480 -7.49 -20.66 5.01
N GLN A 481 -6.50 -21.51 4.77
CA GLN A 481 -6.56 -22.92 5.13
C GLN A 481 -5.16 -23.44 5.47
N GLY A 482 -5.09 -24.37 6.42
CA GLY A 482 -3.85 -25.05 6.77
C GLY A 482 -3.24 -25.77 5.57
N ARG A 483 -1.93 -25.68 5.40
CA ARG A 483 -1.19 -26.26 4.27
C ARG A 483 -0.01 -27.09 4.77
N TYR A 484 0.18 -28.27 4.20
CA TYR A 484 1.26 -29.20 4.54
C TYR A 484 2.57 -28.85 3.82
N ALA A 485 3.69 -29.41 4.27
CA ALA A 485 5.01 -29.18 3.68
C ALA A 485 5.15 -29.78 2.26
N ASP A 486 4.31 -30.75 1.90
CA ASP A 486 4.21 -31.30 0.53
C ASP A 486 3.44 -30.39 -0.45
N GLY A 487 2.89 -29.27 0.04
CA GLY A 487 2.13 -28.30 -0.73
C GLY A 487 0.62 -28.52 -0.76
N SER A 488 0.11 -29.63 -0.22
CA SER A 488 -1.33 -29.93 -0.15
C SER A 488 -2.05 -29.11 0.94
N PHE A 489 -3.33 -28.82 0.74
CA PHE A 489 -4.17 -28.13 1.71
C PHE A 489 -4.98 -29.13 2.56
N LEU A 490 -5.24 -28.76 3.82
CA LEU A 490 -6.23 -29.42 4.66
C LEU A 490 -7.61 -29.31 4.00
N THR A 491 -8.33 -30.42 3.90
CA THR A 491 -9.61 -30.53 3.16
C THR A 491 -10.86 -30.29 4.01
N ASP A 492 -10.69 -29.97 5.29
CA ASP A 492 -11.80 -29.82 6.24
C ASP A 492 -12.59 -28.53 5.98
N ASP A 493 -13.92 -28.63 5.98
CA ASP A 493 -14.82 -27.46 5.90
C ASP A 493 -14.94 -26.78 7.27
N ASN A 494 -13.88 -26.06 7.63
CA ASN A 494 -13.65 -25.53 8.99
C ASN A 494 -13.59 -24.00 9.06
N TYR A 495 -13.97 -23.28 7.99
CA TYR A 495 -13.75 -21.83 7.87
C TYR A 495 -14.50 -20.96 8.91
N LEU A 496 -15.56 -21.49 9.53
CA LEU A 496 -16.30 -20.85 10.64
C LEU A 496 -15.92 -21.40 12.03
N GLN A 497 -14.96 -22.31 12.13
CA GLN A 497 -14.55 -22.94 13.38
C GLN A 497 -13.23 -22.33 13.87
N LYS A 498 -13.00 -22.26 15.19
CA LYS A 498 -11.67 -21.93 15.74
C LYS A 498 -10.73 -23.11 15.41
N THR A 499 -9.66 -22.87 14.64
CA THR A 499 -8.70 -23.90 14.20
C THR A 499 -7.31 -23.59 14.75
N SER A 500 -6.47 -24.62 14.95
CA SER A 500 -5.14 -24.41 15.56
C SER A 500 -4.12 -23.69 14.66
N PHE A 501 -4.45 -23.44 13.40
CA PHE A 501 -3.60 -22.71 12.45
C PHE A 501 -3.98 -21.23 12.33
N ILE A 502 -5.02 -20.78 13.06
CA ILE A 502 -5.46 -19.38 13.15
C ILE A 502 -5.27 -18.87 14.59
N THR A 503 -4.71 -17.66 14.74
CA THR A 503 -4.64 -16.94 16.01
C THR A 503 -6.03 -16.41 16.38
N GLU A 504 -6.52 -16.76 17.57
CA GLU A 504 -7.69 -16.20 18.27
C GLU A 504 -9.00 -16.05 17.48
N GLY A 505 -9.14 -16.65 16.31
CA GLY A 505 -10.30 -16.48 15.44
C GLY A 505 -10.65 -17.71 14.62
N THR A 506 -11.45 -17.48 13.60
CA THR A 506 -11.79 -18.47 12.57
C THR A 506 -11.08 -18.09 11.27
N PRO A 507 -10.92 -19.01 10.30
CA PRO A 507 -10.42 -18.64 8.97
C PRO A 507 -11.25 -17.53 8.29
N ALA A 508 -12.56 -17.46 8.55
CA ALA A 508 -13.43 -16.39 8.07
C ALA A 508 -13.10 -15.01 8.70
N HIS A 509 -12.61 -14.96 9.94
CA HIS A 509 -12.14 -13.70 10.55
C HIS A 509 -10.79 -13.29 9.95
N TYR A 510 -9.88 -14.24 9.74
CA TYR A 510 -8.52 -13.97 9.25
C TYR A 510 -8.41 -13.74 7.73
N ALA A 511 -9.43 -14.13 6.95
CA ALA A 511 -9.49 -13.94 5.50
C ALA A 511 -9.26 -12.49 5.05
N TRP A 512 -9.57 -11.55 5.93
CA TRP A 512 -9.50 -10.11 5.73
C TRP A 512 -8.13 -9.51 6.11
N TYR A 513 -7.16 -10.32 6.55
CA TYR A 513 -5.80 -9.87 6.87
C TYR A 513 -4.91 -9.81 5.62
N VAL A 514 -5.29 -8.99 4.66
CA VAL A 514 -4.45 -8.62 3.51
C VAL A 514 -4.53 -7.10 3.25
N PRO A 515 -4.28 -6.24 4.25
CA PRO A 515 -4.41 -4.80 4.10
C PRO A 515 -3.45 -4.21 3.04
N GLN A 516 -2.34 -4.89 2.75
CA GLN A 516 -1.34 -4.49 1.75
C GLN A 516 -1.74 -4.75 0.28
N ASP A 517 -2.74 -5.60 0.03
CA ASP A 517 -3.09 -6.10 -1.32
C ASP A 517 -4.58 -6.46 -1.45
N VAL A 518 -5.47 -5.52 -1.10
CA VAL A 518 -6.93 -5.73 -1.11
C VAL A 518 -7.47 -6.10 -2.50
N GLN A 519 -6.90 -5.53 -3.57
CA GLN A 519 -7.29 -5.86 -4.94
C GLN A 519 -6.82 -7.27 -5.32
N GLY A 520 -5.66 -7.70 -4.82
CA GLY A 520 -5.25 -9.11 -4.83
C GLY A 520 -6.26 -10.00 -4.11
N LEU A 521 -6.69 -9.63 -2.90
CA LEU A 521 -7.67 -10.40 -2.13
C LEU A 521 -9.04 -10.50 -2.83
N ILE A 522 -9.53 -9.42 -3.46
CA ILE A 522 -10.73 -9.44 -4.29
C ILE A 522 -10.59 -10.48 -5.42
N LYS A 523 -9.44 -10.50 -6.10
CA LYS A 523 -9.15 -11.49 -7.15
C LYS A 523 -9.12 -12.92 -6.61
N GLU A 524 -8.39 -13.18 -5.53
CA GLU A 524 -8.30 -14.54 -4.94
C GLU A 524 -9.62 -15.02 -4.35
N MET A 525 -10.53 -14.13 -3.94
CA MET A 525 -11.89 -14.47 -3.50
C MET A 525 -12.87 -14.79 -4.64
N GLY A 526 -12.48 -14.62 -5.91
CA GLY A 526 -13.32 -14.88 -7.08
C GLY A 526 -13.97 -13.64 -7.70
N GLY A 527 -13.50 -12.43 -7.38
CA GLY A 527 -13.98 -11.17 -7.94
C GLY A 527 -14.83 -10.34 -6.97
N GLU A 528 -15.18 -9.13 -7.41
CA GLU A 528 -15.77 -8.10 -6.55
C GLU A 528 -17.14 -8.50 -5.98
N GLU A 529 -18.01 -9.11 -6.78
CA GLU A 529 -19.34 -9.55 -6.33
C GLU A 529 -19.24 -10.58 -5.20
N VAL A 530 -18.33 -11.54 -5.31
CA VAL A 530 -18.10 -12.59 -4.30
C VAL A 530 -17.46 -11.99 -3.04
N PHE A 531 -16.54 -11.05 -3.20
CA PHE A 531 -15.93 -10.31 -2.10
C PHE A 531 -16.97 -9.50 -1.31
N ILE A 532 -17.86 -8.77 -1.99
CA ILE A 532 -18.97 -8.02 -1.38
C ILE A 532 -19.93 -8.99 -0.67
N ALA A 533 -20.34 -10.10 -1.30
CA ALA A 533 -21.25 -11.06 -0.67
C ALA A 533 -20.66 -11.71 0.60
N ARG A 534 -19.34 -11.92 0.63
CA ARG A 534 -18.63 -12.42 1.81
C ARG A 534 -18.52 -11.37 2.91
N LEU A 535 -18.25 -10.11 2.57
CA LEU A 535 -18.32 -8.99 3.52
C LEU A 535 -19.74 -8.84 4.09
N ASP A 536 -20.77 -8.91 3.24
CA ASP A 536 -22.17 -8.87 3.67
C ASP A 536 -22.48 -9.98 4.68
N SER A 537 -21.97 -11.21 4.46
CA SER A 537 -22.12 -12.34 5.40
C SER A 537 -21.51 -12.09 6.77
N MET A 538 -20.47 -11.24 6.89
CA MET A 538 -19.87 -10.92 8.19
C MET A 538 -20.89 -10.22 9.10
N PHE A 539 -21.73 -9.35 8.54
CA PHE A 539 -22.73 -8.58 9.29
C PHE A 539 -24.09 -9.27 9.30
N THR A 540 -24.60 -9.66 8.13
CA THR A 540 -25.94 -10.27 7.98
C THR A 540 -26.09 -11.62 8.67
N GLU A 541 -25.02 -12.41 8.76
CA GLU A 541 -25.00 -13.68 9.50
C GLU A 541 -24.33 -13.58 10.88
N LYS A 542 -24.03 -12.36 11.36
CA LYS A 542 -23.42 -12.08 12.68
C LYS A 542 -22.09 -12.83 12.91
N ARG A 543 -21.24 -12.92 11.88
CA ARG A 543 -19.90 -13.53 11.95
C ARG A 543 -18.82 -12.51 12.35
N TYR A 544 -19.13 -11.22 12.35
CA TYR A 544 -18.25 -10.15 12.79
C TYR A 544 -18.09 -10.17 14.32
N TRP A 545 -16.85 -10.26 14.80
CA TRP A 545 -16.51 -10.18 16.22
C TRP A 545 -15.71 -8.91 16.47
N HIS A 546 -16.26 -7.94 17.20
CA HIS A 546 -15.61 -6.63 17.34
C HIS A 546 -14.52 -6.61 18.41
N GLY A 547 -14.72 -7.30 19.54
CA GLY A 547 -13.72 -7.43 20.61
C GLY A 547 -12.54 -8.34 20.29
N ASN A 548 -12.07 -8.34 19.03
CA ASN A 548 -10.83 -9.00 18.60
C ASN A 548 -10.31 -8.39 17.29
N GLU A 549 -9.02 -8.09 17.27
CA GLU A 549 -8.32 -7.22 16.33
C GLU A 549 -8.32 -7.64 14.86
N PRO A 550 -8.30 -8.94 14.46
CA PRO A 550 -8.35 -9.36 13.06
C PRO A 550 -9.59 -8.84 12.32
N CYS A 551 -10.68 -8.57 13.04
CA CYS A 551 -11.91 -8.03 12.49
C CYS A 551 -11.92 -6.49 12.37
N HIS A 552 -11.00 -5.76 13.01
CA HIS A 552 -11.06 -4.29 13.09
C HIS A 552 -11.09 -3.60 11.71
N GLN A 553 -10.39 -4.12 10.70
CA GLN A 553 -10.42 -3.53 9.35
C GLN A 553 -11.61 -3.96 8.46
N VAL A 554 -12.40 -4.97 8.84
CA VAL A 554 -13.32 -5.67 7.89
C VAL A 554 -14.40 -4.75 7.32
N ALA A 555 -15.04 -3.93 8.16
CA ALA A 555 -16.08 -2.99 7.73
C ALA A 555 -15.56 -1.96 6.71
N TRP A 556 -14.26 -1.67 6.71
CA TRP A 556 -13.61 -0.69 5.84
C TRP A 556 -13.22 -1.25 4.47
N PHE A 557 -13.42 -2.54 4.22
CA PHE A 557 -13.12 -3.12 2.91
C PHE A 557 -14.17 -2.81 1.83
N TYR A 558 -15.38 -2.35 2.16
CA TYR A 558 -16.30 -1.87 1.11
C TYR A 558 -15.81 -0.59 0.43
N ASP A 559 -14.94 0.22 1.06
CA ASP A 559 -14.30 1.39 0.42
C ASP A 559 -13.35 1.00 -0.74
N TYR A 560 -12.96 -0.28 -0.82
CA TYR A 560 -12.17 -0.85 -1.91
C TYR A 560 -13.04 -1.46 -3.03
N THR A 561 -14.36 -1.34 -2.92
CA THR A 561 -15.35 -1.84 -3.89
C THR A 561 -16.22 -0.70 -4.42
N SER A 562 -17.15 -1.04 -5.30
CA SER A 562 -18.23 -0.19 -5.81
C SER A 562 -19.27 0.20 -4.76
N GLN A 563 -19.21 -0.31 -3.52
CA GLN A 563 -20.27 -0.16 -2.50
C GLN A 563 -19.83 0.53 -1.18
N PRO A 564 -19.11 1.67 -1.19
CA PRO A 564 -18.58 2.31 0.03
C PRO A 564 -19.65 2.76 1.04
N TRP A 565 -20.91 2.94 0.62
CA TRP A 565 -22.01 3.23 1.55
C TRP A 565 -22.25 2.10 2.57
N LYS A 566 -21.80 0.86 2.27
CA LYS A 566 -21.85 -0.26 3.22
C LYS A 566 -20.81 -0.13 4.34
N THR A 567 -19.65 0.49 4.11
CA THR A 567 -18.72 0.84 5.19
C THR A 567 -19.39 1.82 6.16
N GLN A 568 -20.09 2.83 5.65
CA GLN A 568 -20.80 3.82 6.47
C GLN A 568 -21.86 3.16 7.36
N ALA A 569 -22.69 2.27 6.79
CA ALA A 569 -23.69 1.52 7.54
C ALA A 569 -23.07 0.57 8.59
N ALA A 570 -22.09 -0.25 8.19
CA ALA A 570 -21.48 -1.24 9.08
C ALA A 570 -20.70 -0.59 10.24
N VAL A 571 -19.97 0.50 9.99
CA VAL A 571 -19.26 1.25 11.04
C VAL A 571 -20.25 1.93 12.00
N ARG A 572 -21.38 2.46 11.50
CA ARG A 572 -22.43 3.06 12.34
C ARG A 572 -23.10 2.02 13.25
N ASP A 573 -23.36 0.82 12.74
CA ASP A 573 -23.89 -0.31 13.51
C ASP A 573 -22.92 -0.71 14.64
N ILE A 574 -21.64 -0.95 14.32
CA ILE A 574 -20.60 -1.29 15.32
C ILE A 574 -20.50 -0.23 16.43
N ILE A 575 -20.49 1.06 16.07
CA ILE A 575 -20.46 2.17 17.05
C ILE A 575 -21.67 2.12 17.98
N ALA A 576 -22.85 1.75 17.48
CA ALA A 576 -24.09 1.72 18.24
C ALA A 576 -24.28 0.44 19.09
N THR A 577 -23.69 -0.69 18.69
CA THR A 577 -23.90 -1.98 19.36
C THR A 577 -22.76 -2.41 20.28
N GLU A 578 -21.51 -2.05 19.96
CA GLU A 578 -20.32 -2.59 20.64
C GLU A 578 -19.69 -1.64 21.67
N TYR A 579 -20.16 -0.39 21.73
CA TYR A 579 -19.62 0.66 22.61
C TYR A 579 -20.73 1.35 23.42
N ARG A 580 -20.56 1.40 24.74
CA ARG A 580 -21.44 2.11 25.68
C ARG A 580 -20.65 2.81 26.79
N ASN A 581 -21.23 3.86 27.36
CA ASN A 581 -20.68 4.56 28.52
C ASN A 581 -21.11 3.88 29.84
N THR A 582 -20.88 2.57 29.94
CA THR A 582 -21.23 1.72 31.10
C THR A 582 -20.01 0.91 31.54
N PRO A 583 -19.94 0.41 32.79
CA PRO A 583 -18.83 -0.44 33.22
C PRO A 583 -18.58 -1.68 32.34
N GLY A 584 -19.62 -2.24 31.71
CA GLY A 584 -19.54 -3.34 30.75
C GLY A 584 -19.49 -2.92 29.28
N GLY A 585 -19.34 -1.62 28.99
CA GLY A 585 -19.61 -1.03 27.68
C GLY A 585 -18.54 -1.19 26.59
N LEU A 586 -17.70 -2.23 26.66
CA LEU A 586 -16.73 -2.60 25.62
C LEU A 586 -16.97 -4.05 25.19
N SER A 587 -16.79 -4.38 23.91
CA SER A 587 -17.11 -5.72 23.35
C SER A 587 -16.08 -6.83 23.58
N GLY A 588 -15.04 -6.55 24.36
CA GLY A 588 -13.92 -7.43 24.68
C GLY A 588 -12.83 -6.61 25.36
N ASN A 589 -11.64 -7.19 25.52
CA ASN A 589 -10.43 -6.48 25.92
C ASN A 589 -10.26 -5.18 25.14
N ASP A 590 -9.88 -4.09 25.79
CA ASP A 590 -9.50 -2.86 25.06
C ASP A 590 -8.09 -2.95 24.42
N ASP A 591 -7.33 -3.98 24.81
CA ASP A 591 -5.97 -4.34 24.37
C ASP A 591 -5.04 -3.13 24.22
N SER A 592 -4.73 -2.55 25.38
CA SER A 592 -3.84 -1.39 25.55
C SER A 592 -4.29 -0.12 24.82
N GLY A 593 -5.59 0.05 24.58
CA GLY A 593 -6.15 1.20 23.88
C GLY A 593 -6.37 0.99 22.38
N GLN A 594 -6.21 -0.24 21.86
CA GLN A 594 -6.41 -0.55 20.45
C GLN A 594 -7.90 -0.45 20.04
N MET A 595 -8.84 -1.03 20.80
CA MET A 595 -10.27 -0.86 20.53
C MET A 595 -10.68 0.62 20.68
N SER A 596 -10.25 1.28 21.76
CA SER A 596 -10.49 2.70 21.97
C SER A 596 -9.97 3.59 20.82
N ALA A 597 -8.80 3.28 20.25
CA ALA A 597 -8.27 3.98 19.07
C ALA A 597 -9.10 3.70 17.80
N TRP A 598 -9.67 2.49 17.65
CA TRP A 598 -10.63 2.19 16.59
C TRP A 598 -11.86 3.10 16.69
N TYR A 599 -12.45 3.23 17.88
CA TYR A 599 -13.61 4.09 18.12
C TYR A 599 -13.33 5.56 17.78
N ILE A 600 -12.16 6.08 18.17
CA ILE A 600 -11.73 7.45 17.85
C ILE A 600 -11.67 7.67 16.33
N PHE A 601 -11.04 6.76 15.58
CA PHE A 601 -11.00 6.84 14.12
C PHE A 601 -12.39 6.72 13.47
N ALA A 602 -13.19 5.75 13.92
CA ALA A 602 -14.53 5.50 13.40
C ALA A 602 -15.48 6.70 13.60
N THR A 603 -15.46 7.31 14.80
CA THR A 603 -16.28 8.51 15.10
C THR A 603 -15.80 9.77 14.38
N LEU A 604 -14.51 9.90 14.11
CA LEU A 604 -13.95 10.96 13.24
C LEU A 604 -14.21 10.70 11.74
N GLY A 605 -14.67 9.50 11.36
CA GLY A 605 -15.09 9.16 10.00
C GLY A 605 -13.99 8.66 9.06
N PHE A 606 -12.84 8.20 9.57
CA PHE A 606 -11.77 7.64 8.72
C PHE A 606 -10.86 6.65 9.47
N TYR A 607 -10.33 5.62 8.81
CA TYR A 607 -9.56 4.55 9.48
C TYR A 607 -8.30 4.09 8.72
N PRO A 608 -7.17 3.82 9.42
CA PRO A 608 -5.92 3.35 8.83
C PRO A 608 -5.95 1.84 8.52
N VAL A 609 -6.68 1.43 7.47
CA VAL A 609 -6.79 0.00 7.05
C VAL A 609 -5.42 -0.67 6.84
N CYS A 610 -4.43 0.08 6.35
CA CYS A 610 -3.09 -0.42 6.10
C CYS A 610 -2.04 0.55 6.70
N PRO A 611 -1.64 0.38 7.96
CA PRO A 611 -0.50 1.10 8.53
C PRO A 611 0.75 0.84 7.67
N GLY A 612 1.61 1.85 7.51
CA GLY A 612 2.72 1.82 6.54
C GLY A 612 2.35 2.33 5.14
N SER A 613 1.06 2.47 4.79
CA SER A 613 0.62 3.07 3.51
C SER A 613 0.56 4.60 3.51
N GLY A 614 0.40 5.20 4.70
CA GLY A 614 0.08 6.63 4.84
C GLY A 614 -1.30 7.03 4.27
N GLU A 615 -2.24 6.09 4.16
CA GLU A 615 -3.61 6.28 3.71
C GLU A 615 -4.63 5.86 4.78
N TYR A 616 -5.80 6.49 4.73
CA TYR A 616 -6.96 6.20 5.56
C TYR A 616 -8.18 6.03 4.63
N ALA A 617 -9.00 5.01 4.89
CA ALA A 617 -10.30 4.81 4.27
C ALA A 617 -11.33 5.79 4.89
N LEU A 618 -12.37 6.20 4.16
CA LEU A 618 -13.33 7.24 4.55
C LEU A 618 -14.72 6.66 4.81
N GLY A 619 -15.17 6.73 6.05
CA GLY A 619 -16.50 6.34 6.48
C GLY A 619 -17.43 7.55 6.61
N ALA A 620 -18.34 7.48 7.57
CA ALA A 620 -19.24 8.57 7.93
C ALA A 620 -18.91 9.10 9.35
N PRO A 621 -18.44 10.36 9.51
CA PRO A 621 -18.21 10.93 10.83
C PRO A 621 -19.48 10.98 11.69
N VAL A 622 -19.31 10.90 13.01
CA VAL A 622 -20.40 10.96 13.99
C VAL A 622 -20.62 12.39 14.49
N PHE A 623 -19.54 13.16 14.65
CA PHE A 623 -19.59 14.54 15.13
C PHE A 623 -19.98 15.52 14.02
N SER A 624 -20.62 16.62 14.41
CA SER A 624 -20.97 17.72 13.49
C SER A 624 -19.75 18.57 13.10
N ASN A 625 -18.83 18.71 14.05
CA ASN A 625 -17.52 19.32 13.88
C ASN A 625 -16.51 18.54 14.75
N ALA A 626 -15.32 18.27 14.22
CA ALA A 626 -14.19 17.77 14.99
C ALA A 626 -12.91 18.49 14.57
N VAL A 627 -12.08 18.86 15.54
CA VAL A 627 -10.92 19.74 15.34
C VAL A 627 -9.68 19.08 15.93
N LEU A 628 -8.80 18.61 15.06
CA LEU A 628 -7.52 18.00 15.44
C LEU A 628 -6.44 19.08 15.50
N HIS A 629 -5.89 19.32 16.68
CA HIS A 629 -4.78 20.25 16.92
C HIS A 629 -3.46 19.51 16.78
N LEU A 630 -2.76 19.76 15.68
CA LEU A 630 -1.58 19.00 15.29
C LEU A 630 -0.33 19.58 15.92
N GLU A 631 0.61 18.72 16.33
CA GLU A 631 1.87 19.12 16.97
C GLU A 631 2.70 20.12 16.13
N ASN A 632 2.50 20.16 14.81
CA ASN A 632 3.14 21.14 13.92
C ASN A 632 2.49 22.54 13.92
N GLY A 633 1.60 22.84 14.87
CA GLY A 633 0.93 24.12 15.04
C GLY A 633 -0.18 24.40 14.01
N ARG A 634 -0.67 23.37 13.32
CA ARG A 634 -1.79 23.46 12.38
C ARG A 634 -3.02 22.76 12.93
N THR A 635 -4.15 23.09 12.33
CA THR A 635 -5.45 22.49 12.67
C THR A 635 -6.01 21.76 11.46
N PHE A 636 -6.52 20.55 11.66
CA PHE A 636 -7.31 19.81 10.67
C PHE A 636 -8.74 19.67 11.18
N THR A 637 -9.68 20.26 10.45
CA THR A 637 -11.10 20.35 10.82
C THR A 637 -11.91 19.39 9.97
N ILE A 638 -12.80 18.63 10.60
CA ILE A 638 -13.77 17.74 9.96
C ILE A 638 -15.15 18.32 10.23
N LEU A 639 -15.91 18.62 9.18
CA LEU A 639 -17.26 19.20 9.27
C LEU A 639 -18.26 18.28 8.60
N THR A 640 -19.48 18.24 9.15
CA THR A 640 -20.64 17.67 8.46
C THR A 640 -21.69 18.73 8.16
N SER A 641 -22.47 18.49 7.12
CA SER A 641 -23.61 19.29 6.69
C SER A 641 -24.72 18.36 6.24
N GLY A 642 -25.98 18.80 6.28
CA GLY A 642 -27.12 17.92 6.01
C GLY A 642 -27.54 17.09 7.22
N LYS A 643 -28.23 15.96 6.98
CA LYS A 643 -28.75 15.04 8.01
C LYS A 643 -28.83 13.61 7.46
N GLY A 644 -28.63 12.63 8.34
CA GLY A 644 -28.61 11.21 8.00
C GLY A 644 -27.20 10.60 8.08
N ASP A 645 -27.12 9.28 7.94
CA ASP A 645 -25.88 8.52 8.16
C ASP A 645 -25.03 8.30 6.89
N TYR A 646 -25.54 8.67 5.70
CA TYR A 646 -24.87 8.40 4.42
C TYR A 646 -24.21 9.63 3.80
N VAL A 647 -22.96 9.47 3.38
CA VAL A 647 -22.18 10.50 2.71
C VAL A 647 -22.61 10.65 1.25
N GLN A 648 -23.09 11.83 0.90
CA GLN A 648 -23.50 12.22 -0.45
C GLN A 648 -22.32 12.81 -1.24
N LYS A 649 -21.43 13.52 -0.55
CA LYS A 649 -20.27 14.21 -1.13
C LYS A 649 -19.20 14.44 -0.06
N VAL A 650 -17.93 14.42 -0.46
CA VAL A 650 -16.81 14.84 0.40
C VAL A 650 -15.97 15.88 -0.33
N THR A 651 -15.60 16.96 0.34
CA THR A 651 -14.60 17.91 -0.18
C THR A 651 -13.46 18.12 0.80
N LEU A 652 -12.25 18.26 0.28
CA LEU A 652 -11.05 18.62 1.04
C LEU A 652 -10.59 20.01 0.58
N ASN A 653 -10.70 21.00 1.46
CA ASN A 653 -10.46 22.42 1.18
C ASN A 653 -11.23 22.89 -0.07
N GLY A 654 -12.54 22.59 -0.11
CA GLY A 654 -13.45 22.93 -1.21
C GLY A 654 -13.27 22.14 -2.51
N ARG A 655 -12.34 21.15 -2.56
CA ARG A 655 -12.15 20.28 -3.72
C ARG A 655 -12.75 18.90 -3.47
N GLU A 656 -13.69 18.50 -4.32
CA GLU A 656 -14.38 17.22 -4.22
C GLU A 656 -13.41 16.02 -4.32
N LEU A 657 -13.56 15.05 -3.41
CA LEU A 657 -12.82 13.79 -3.45
C LEU A 657 -13.51 12.81 -4.42
N LYS A 658 -12.72 12.18 -5.29
CA LYS A 658 -13.20 11.22 -6.30
C LYS A 658 -13.05 9.75 -5.89
N ARG A 659 -12.64 9.50 -4.64
CA ARG A 659 -12.41 8.17 -4.03
C ARG A 659 -12.56 8.28 -2.50
N PRO A 660 -12.98 7.23 -1.79
CA PRO A 660 -13.15 7.22 -0.32
C PRO A 660 -11.81 7.06 0.43
N PHE A 661 -10.77 7.81 0.04
CA PHE A 661 -9.43 7.68 0.64
C PHE A 661 -8.74 9.03 0.87
N LEU A 662 -8.08 9.16 2.03
CA LEU A 662 -7.32 10.34 2.44
C LEU A 662 -5.88 9.97 2.78
N LYS A 663 -4.89 10.72 2.26
CA LYS A 663 -3.48 10.52 2.62
C LYS A 663 -3.10 11.33 3.87
N HIS A 664 -2.30 10.75 4.77
CA HIS A 664 -1.78 11.38 6.00
C HIS A 664 -1.18 12.78 5.77
N ARG A 665 -0.42 12.97 4.69
CA ARG A 665 0.15 14.28 4.29
C ARG A 665 -0.89 15.38 4.01
N ARG A 666 -2.18 15.04 3.86
CA ARG A 666 -3.29 16.01 3.74
C ARG A 666 -3.76 16.45 5.12
N ILE A 667 -3.95 15.51 6.05
CA ILE A 667 -4.24 15.77 7.47
C ILE A 667 -3.15 16.69 8.05
N MET A 668 -1.87 16.31 7.94
CA MET A 668 -0.75 17.09 8.50
C MET A 668 -0.47 18.44 7.82
N ARG A 669 -1.19 18.77 6.74
CA ARG A 669 -1.19 20.11 6.13
C ARG A 669 -2.24 21.04 6.73
N GLY A 670 -3.15 20.51 7.55
CA GLY A 670 -4.30 21.24 8.06
C GLY A 670 -5.32 21.58 6.98
N GLY A 671 -6.32 22.38 7.38
CA GLY A 671 -7.45 22.75 6.55
C GLY A 671 -8.69 21.91 6.86
N THR A 672 -9.68 21.91 5.95
CA THR A 672 -11.02 21.41 6.23
C THR A 672 -11.41 20.23 5.34
N LEU A 673 -11.96 19.18 5.94
CA LEU A 673 -12.60 18.05 5.28
C LEU A 673 -14.11 18.12 5.57
N GLU A 674 -14.90 18.37 4.54
CA GLU A 674 -16.34 18.62 4.63
C GLU A 674 -17.11 17.43 4.04
N PHE A 675 -18.01 16.86 4.83
CA PHE A 675 -18.94 15.81 4.43
C PHE A 675 -20.35 16.38 4.26
N GLU A 676 -20.98 16.10 3.13
CA GLU A 676 -22.40 16.34 2.88
C GLU A 676 -23.16 15.04 3.19
N MET A 677 -24.04 15.07 4.17
CA MET A 677 -24.76 13.92 4.72
C MET A 677 -26.21 13.89 4.26
N GLY A 678 -26.74 12.69 4.03
CA GLY A 678 -28.10 12.42 3.58
C GLY A 678 -28.70 11.16 4.23
N GLU A 679 -30.03 11.06 4.18
CA GLU A 679 -30.80 9.96 4.80
C GLU A 679 -30.71 8.64 4.03
N GLU A 680 -30.38 8.68 2.73
CA GLU A 680 -30.33 7.53 1.84
C GLU A 680 -28.94 7.38 1.18
N PRO A 681 -28.49 6.17 0.81
CA PRO A 681 -27.27 5.97 0.05
C PRO A 681 -27.31 6.68 -1.32
N ALA A 682 -26.27 7.46 -1.64
CA ALA A 682 -26.11 8.04 -2.96
C ALA A 682 -25.84 6.92 -3.99
N GLY A 683 -26.87 6.57 -4.78
CA GLY A 683 -26.91 5.35 -5.61
C GLY A 683 -25.73 5.19 -6.56
N VAL A 684 -25.13 6.28 -7.04
CA VAL A 684 -23.78 6.25 -7.61
C VAL A 684 -23.06 7.57 -7.32
N VAL A 685 -21.91 7.47 -6.67
CA VAL A 685 -20.98 8.61 -6.54
C VAL A 685 -20.10 8.78 -7.84
N PHE A 686 -20.04 7.80 -8.82
CA PHE A 686 -19.33 7.80 -10.18
C PHE A 686 -19.75 6.73 -11.33
N PRO A 687 -20.23 7.04 -12.61
CA PRO A 687 -20.65 6.02 -13.69
C PRO A 687 -20.45 6.24 -15.28
N PRO A 688 -20.52 5.21 -16.23
CA PRO A 688 -20.36 5.30 -17.75
C PRO A 688 -21.35 4.51 -18.76
N ARG A 689 -20.97 4.04 -20.02
CA ARG A 689 -21.84 3.59 -21.21
C ARG A 689 -21.31 2.56 -22.33
N GLU A 690 -22.08 2.23 -23.44
CA GLU A 690 -21.90 1.12 -24.50
C GLU A 690 -21.86 1.47 -26.06
N LEU A 691 -21.19 0.71 -26.97
CA LEU A 691 -20.61 1.09 -28.32
C LEU A 691 -20.79 0.14 -29.59
N THR A 692 -20.84 0.64 -30.87
CA THR A 692 -20.72 -0.12 -32.19
C THR A 692 -20.21 0.69 -33.44
N PHE A 693 -19.75 0.10 -34.57
CA PHE A 693 -19.21 0.87 -35.76
C PHE A 693 -20.27 1.68 -36.53
N ASP A 694 -21.20 1.03 -37.22
CA ASP A 694 -22.16 1.69 -38.11
C ASP A 694 -23.06 2.69 -37.36
N GLY A 695 -23.20 2.53 -36.03
CA GLY A 695 -23.90 3.47 -35.15
C GLY A 695 -23.18 4.81 -34.97
N PHE A 696 -21.86 4.88 -35.15
CA PHE A 696 -21.06 6.09 -34.90
C PHE A 696 -20.25 6.58 -36.12
N PHE A 697 -19.99 5.74 -37.14
CA PHE A 697 -19.08 6.04 -38.25
C PHE A 697 -19.65 5.77 -39.66
N GLU A 698 -19.09 6.48 -40.67
CA GLU A 698 -19.29 6.26 -42.11
C GLU A 698 -18.13 5.44 -42.72
N ASP A 699 -18.36 4.81 -43.88
CA ASP A 699 -17.31 4.18 -44.69
C ASP A 699 -16.50 5.24 -45.46
N ALA A 700 -15.70 6.01 -44.71
CA ALA A 700 -14.78 7.02 -45.20
C ALA A 700 -13.66 7.23 -44.16
N THR A 701 -12.49 7.68 -44.59
CA THR A 701 -11.40 8.05 -43.68
C THR A 701 -11.44 9.55 -43.39
N LEU A 702 -11.31 9.91 -42.11
CA LEU A 702 -10.87 11.22 -41.65
C LEU A 702 -9.35 11.16 -41.45
N ARG A 703 -8.60 11.80 -42.35
CA ARG A 703 -7.16 12.07 -42.19
C ARG A 703 -7.00 13.33 -41.37
N LEU A 704 -6.14 13.25 -40.36
CA LEU A 704 -5.83 14.32 -39.42
C LEU A 704 -4.32 14.61 -39.52
N ASP A 705 -3.99 15.81 -40.00
CA ASP A 705 -2.61 16.25 -40.16
C ASP A 705 -2.23 17.11 -38.96
N TYR A 706 -1.14 16.71 -38.30
CA TYR A 706 -0.59 17.36 -37.13
C TYR A 706 0.87 17.75 -37.35
N VAL A 707 1.28 18.84 -36.69
CA VAL A 707 2.68 19.17 -36.46
C VAL A 707 3.00 18.87 -34.99
N LEU A 708 3.94 17.95 -34.77
CA LEU A 708 4.55 17.70 -33.47
C LEU A 708 5.72 18.67 -33.34
N ALA A 709 5.77 19.49 -32.28
CA ALA A 709 6.83 20.49 -32.13
C ALA A 709 7.33 20.55 -30.69
N GLY A 710 8.64 20.66 -30.51
CA GLY A 710 9.23 20.73 -29.17
C GLY A 710 10.66 20.23 -29.08
N ASP A 711 11.07 20.02 -27.84
CA ASP A 711 12.36 19.49 -27.36
C ASP A 711 12.10 18.51 -26.20
N VAL A 712 13.15 17.97 -25.54
CA VAL A 712 12.96 17.03 -24.41
C VAL A 712 12.21 17.65 -23.21
N SER A 713 12.21 18.97 -23.08
CA SER A 713 11.63 19.70 -21.95
C SER A 713 10.19 20.15 -22.20
N HIS A 714 9.82 20.40 -23.45
CA HIS A 714 8.49 20.89 -23.82
C HIS A 714 8.07 20.39 -25.20
N GLN A 715 6.89 19.76 -25.27
CA GLN A 715 6.35 19.13 -26.47
C GLN A 715 4.88 19.54 -26.64
N ASP A 716 4.54 19.97 -27.86
CA ASP A 716 3.20 20.36 -28.28
C ASP A 716 2.75 19.58 -29.51
N ILE A 717 1.43 19.49 -29.68
CA ILE A 717 0.77 18.92 -30.86
C ILE A 717 -0.17 19.98 -31.43
N TYR A 718 0.02 20.35 -32.69
CA TYR A 718 -0.81 21.33 -33.39
C TYR A 718 -1.61 20.62 -34.49
N LEU A 719 -2.93 20.70 -34.45
CA LEU A 719 -3.77 20.32 -35.60
C LEU A 719 -3.56 21.33 -36.72
N GLU A 720 -3.20 20.85 -37.90
CA GLU A 720 -2.95 21.69 -39.07
C GLU A 720 -4.10 21.60 -40.08
N ASP A 721 -4.53 20.37 -40.43
CA ASP A 721 -5.48 20.16 -41.50
C ASP A 721 -6.36 18.91 -41.24
N MET A 722 -7.58 18.93 -41.76
CA MET A 722 -8.53 17.81 -41.69
C MET A 722 -9.01 17.46 -43.09
N LEU A 723 -8.86 16.19 -43.47
CA LEU A 723 -9.17 15.74 -44.83
C LEU A 723 -10.10 14.53 -44.83
N ARG A 724 -10.98 14.45 -45.83
CA ARG A 724 -11.87 13.30 -46.07
C ARG A 724 -11.46 12.55 -47.35
N THR A 725 -11.25 11.25 -47.24
CA THR A 725 -11.16 10.33 -48.40
C THR A 725 -12.48 9.58 -48.61
N SER A 726 -12.56 8.71 -49.63
CA SER A 726 -13.80 8.08 -50.08
C SER A 726 -14.07 6.67 -49.53
N VAL A 727 -13.15 6.05 -48.79
CA VAL A 727 -13.24 4.68 -48.27
C VAL A 727 -12.52 4.61 -46.92
N TRP A 728 -13.04 3.85 -45.95
CA TRP A 728 -12.30 3.44 -44.75
C TRP A 728 -11.63 2.09 -45.02
N ALA A 729 -10.29 2.07 -45.04
CA ALA A 729 -9.49 0.87 -45.32
C ALA A 729 -9.17 0.05 -44.05
N GLY A 730 -9.61 0.51 -42.88
CA GLY A 730 -9.21 -0.07 -41.61
C GLY A 730 -10.29 -0.89 -40.91
N ARG A 731 -9.92 -1.41 -39.73
CA ARG A 731 -10.81 -2.29 -38.95
C ARG A 731 -12.18 -1.66 -38.63
N ARG A 732 -13.20 -2.52 -38.56
CA ARG A 732 -14.60 -2.15 -38.19
C ARG A 732 -15.06 -2.79 -36.89
N GLU A 733 -14.27 -3.68 -36.31
CA GLU A 733 -14.47 -4.25 -34.98
C GLU A 733 -13.32 -3.79 -34.04
N HIS A 734 -13.37 -4.14 -32.75
CA HIS A 734 -12.37 -3.73 -31.75
C HIS A 734 -12.09 -2.20 -31.70
N LEU A 735 -13.13 -1.38 -31.73
CA LEU A 735 -13.00 0.06 -31.95
C LEU A 735 -12.38 0.81 -30.76
N ASP A 736 -12.88 0.62 -29.55
CA ASP A 736 -12.35 1.23 -28.32
C ASP A 736 -11.16 0.49 -27.71
N THR A 737 -10.84 -0.68 -28.28
CA THR A 737 -9.80 -1.59 -27.81
C THR A 737 -8.48 -1.33 -28.53
N LEU A 738 -7.36 -1.45 -27.81
CA LEU A 738 -6.01 -1.44 -28.39
C LEU A 738 -5.45 -2.85 -28.42
N LEU A 739 -4.77 -3.20 -29.53
CA LEU A 739 -3.88 -4.35 -29.55
C LEU A 739 -2.55 -4.04 -28.85
N LEU A 740 -1.94 -2.91 -29.21
CA LEU A 740 -0.67 -2.41 -28.67
C LEU A 740 -0.80 -0.92 -28.36
N SER A 741 -0.05 -0.45 -27.36
CA SER A 741 -0.17 0.95 -26.89
C SER A 741 0.48 1.97 -27.83
N GLY A 742 1.61 1.61 -28.47
CA GLY A 742 2.49 2.56 -29.15
C GLY A 742 3.09 3.61 -28.20
N ASN A 743 3.96 4.47 -28.75
CA ASN A 743 4.43 5.66 -28.04
C ASN A 743 3.43 6.83 -28.13
N GLY A 744 2.40 6.75 -28.97
CA GLY A 744 1.32 7.72 -29.09
C GLY A 744 -0.03 7.04 -29.30
N GLN A 745 -1.12 7.71 -28.92
CA GLN A 745 -2.48 7.21 -29.10
C GLN A 745 -3.40 8.29 -29.65
N VAL A 746 -4.32 7.87 -30.53
CA VAL A 746 -5.49 8.64 -30.92
C VAL A 746 -6.74 8.03 -30.29
N VAL A 747 -7.58 8.86 -29.68
CA VAL A 747 -8.85 8.49 -29.05
C VAL A 747 -9.94 9.39 -29.61
N VAL A 748 -10.98 8.80 -30.21
CA VAL A 748 -12.20 9.50 -30.62
C VAL A 748 -13.28 9.25 -29.56
N ARG A 749 -13.98 10.30 -29.12
CA ARG A 749 -15.04 10.24 -28.11
C ARG A 749 -16.33 10.88 -28.60
N ASP A 750 -17.48 10.36 -28.19
CA ASP A 750 -18.78 11.01 -28.43
C ASP A 750 -18.83 12.37 -27.74
N GLY A 751 -19.17 13.42 -28.50
CA GLY A 751 -19.20 14.80 -28.00
C GLY A 751 -20.27 15.07 -26.93
N ARG A 752 -21.26 14.16 -26.76
CA ARG A 752 -22.34 14.31 -25.77
C ARG A 752 -22.09 13.56 -24.46
N SER A 753 -21.52 12.37 -24.52
CA SER A 753 -21.37 11.47 -23.35
C SER A 753 -19.93 11.24 -22.90
N GLY A 754 -18.92 11.63 -23.70
CA GLY A 754 -17.49 11.39 -23.38
C GLY A 754 -17.02 9.93 -23.55
N GLN A 755 -17.94 9.04 -23.94
CA GLN A 755 -17.69 7.64 -24.26
C GLN A 755 -16.64 7.51 -25.38
N VAL A 756 -15.71 6.56 -25.25
CA VAL A 756 -14.75 6.23 -26.31
C VAL A 756 -15.48 5.53 -27.46
N LEU A 757 -15.22 5.98 -28.69
CA LEU A 757 -15.81 5.44 -29.91
C LEU A 757 -14.78 4.71 -30.79
N TYR A 758 -13.55 5.20 -30.81
CA TYR A 758 -12.43 4.59 -31.54
C TYR A 758 -11.12 4.91 -30.84
N LYS A 759 -10.16 3.98 -30.87
CA LYS A 759 -8.83 4.15 -30.30
C LYS A 759 -7.79 3.45 -31.18
N ASN A 760 -6.62 4.05 -31.41
CA ASN A 760 -5.48 3.35 -32.01
C ASN A 760 -4.14 3.83 -31.43
N GLY A 761 -3.13 2.96 -31.43
CA GLY A 761 -1.75 3.26 -31.04
C GLY A 761 -0.87 3.54 -32.27
N PHE A 762 0.19 4.33 -32.08
CA PHE A 762 1.19 4.65 -33.11
C PHE A 762 2.53 5.03 -32.47
N SER A 763 3.58 5.16 -33.27
CA SER A 763 4.84 5.82 -32.89
C SER A 763 5.23 6.87 -33.94
N SER A 764 6.23 7.71 -33.65
CA SER A 764 6.65 8.78 -34.55
C SER A 764 8.15 9.07 -34.46
N LEU A 765 8.76 9.52 -35.57
CA LEU A 765 10.16 9.96 -35.61
C LEU A 765 10.46 11.12 -34.66
N PHE A 766 9.46 11.92 -34.28
CA PHE A 766 9.63 12.94 -33.25
C PHE A 766 10.03 12.32 -31.91
N GLN A 767 9.41 11.19 -31.53
CA GLN A 767 9.64 10.56 -30.24
C GLN A 767 10.96 9.81 -30.17
N GLU A 768 11.43 9.27 -31.29
CA GLU A 768 12.81 8.78 -31.39
C GLU A 768 13.82 9.92 -31.38
N TRP A 769 13.54 11.03 -32.06
CA TRP A 769 14.41 12.21 -32.04
C TRP A 769 14.57 12.79 -30.63
N LEU A 770 13.52 12.73 -29.80
CA LEU A 770 13.57 13.15 -28.39
C LEU A 770 14.55 12.31 -27.54
N ALA A 771 14.91 11.09 -27.96
CA ALA A 771 15.96 10.32 -27.30
C ALA A 771 17.39 10.76 -27.69
N THR A 772 17.54 11.72 -28.61
CA THR A 772 18.85 12.17 -29.09
C THR A 772 19.38 13.38 -28.30
N PRO A 773 20.71 13.54 -28.13
CA PRO A 773 21.30 14.72 -27.52
C PRO A 773 21.01 16.05 -28.26
N GLU A 774 20.56 16.01 -29.52
CA GLU A 774 20.13 17.24 -30.20
C GLU A 774 18.90 17.87 -29.51
N ALA A 775 17.95 17.02 -29.11
CA ALA A 775 16.69 17.43 -28.49
C ALA A 775 16.88 18.02 -27.09
N GLU A 776 18.04 17.87 -26.44
CA GLU A 776 18.35 18.55 -25.17
C GLU A 776 18.58 20.06 -25.33
N SER A 777 18.92 20.52 -26.54
CA SER A 777 19.41 21.89 -26.78
C SER A 777 18.73 22.64 -27.93
N ARG A 778 17.82 21.97 -28.66
CA ARG A 778 17.11 22.53 -29.81
C ARG A 778 15.69 22.01 -29.83
N ALA A 779 14.73 22.90 -30.08
CA ALA A 779 13.38 22.51 -30.46
C ALA A 779 13.28 22.30 -31.98
N ARG A 780 12.54 21.28 -32.42
CA ARG A 780 12.26 20.96 -33.82
C ARG A 780 10.77 20.66 -34.01
N ALA A 781 10.34 20.66 -35.27
CA ALA A 781 9.00 20.27 -35.68
C ALA A 781 9.04 19.09 -36.66
N PHE A 782 8.07 18.19 -36.54
CA PHE A 782 7.91 16.97 -37.33
C PHE A 782 6.45 16.81 -37.76
N GLU A 783 6.25 16.21 -38.93
CA GLU A 783 4.91 15.95 -39.47
C GLU A 783 4.36 14.63 -38.93
N LEU A 784 3.08 14.60 -38.56
CA LEU A 784 2.34 13.39 -38.22
C LEU A 784 1.01 13.37 -38.98
N CYS A 785 0.77 12.33 -39.76
CA CYS A 785 -0.52 12.08 -40.41
C CYS A 785 -1.18 10.88 -39.73
N LEU A 786 -2.40 11.03 -39.23
CA LEU A 786 -3.19 9.95 -38.62
C LEU A 786 -4.47 9.71 -39.42
N GLN A 787 -4.95 8.47 -39.43
CA GLN A 787 -6.23 8.08 -40.04
C GLN A 787 -7.18 7.52 -38.96
N VAL A 788 -8.42 8.02 -38.95
CA VAL A 788 -9.52 7.52 -38.11
C VAL A 788 -10.79 7.36 -38.96
N PRO A 789 -11.75 6.49 -38.59
CA PRO A 789 -13.00 6.38 -39.32
C PRO A 789 -13.81 7.68 -39.23
N PHE A 790 -14.48 8.05 -40.33
CA PHE A 790 -15.19 9.32 -40.43
C PHE A 790 -16.47 9.31 -39.54
N PRO A 791 -16.63 10.24 -38.58
CA PRO A 791 -17.75 10.20 -37.65
C PRO A 791 -19.09 10.63 -38.28
N ARG A 792 -20.20 10.13 -37.75
CA ARG A 792 -21.57 10.54 -38.15
C ARG A 792 -22.09 11.77 -37.41
N GLU A 793 -21.62 11.98 -36.19
CA GLU A 793 -22.07 13.01 -35.25
C GLU A 793 -20.83 13.75 -34.69
N PRO A 794 -20.98 14.92 -34.04
CA PRO A 794 -19.85 15.64 -33.47
C PRO A 794 -19.09 14.83 -32.41
N VAL A 795 -17.78 14.73 -32.58
CA VAL A 795 -16.85 13.97 -31.71
C VAL A 795 -15.76 14.86 -31.15
N THR A 796 -15.12 14.39 -30.09
CA THR A 796 -13.86 14.94 -29.58
C THR A 796 -12.73 13.99 -29.94
N VAL A 797 -11.67 14.49 -30.59
CA VAL A 797 -10.45 13.75 -30.87
C VAL A 797 -9.36 14.18 -29.89
N GLU A 798 -8.82 13.21 -29.16
CA GLU A 798 -7.67 13.34 -28.26
C GLU A 798 -6.48 12.63 -28.93
N VAL A 799 -5.40 13.36 -29.20
CA VAL A 799 -4.11 12.77 -29.60
C VAL A 799 -3.12 13.03 -28.48
N THR A 800 -2.50 11.95 -28.02
CA THR A 800 -1.66 11.92 -26.83
C THR A 800 -0.34 11.25 -27.18
N LEU A 801 0.77 11.94 -26.95
CA LEU A 801 2.11 11.34 -26.98
C LEU A 801 2.49 10.92 -25.57
N PHE A 802 3.23 9.82 -25.47
CA PHE A 802 3.83 9.32 -24.26
C PHE A 802 5.35 9.41 -24.34
N ASP A 803 5.98 9.61 -23.19
CA ASP A 803 7.42 9.41 -23.01
C ASP A 803 7.74 7.92 -22.77
N THR A 804 9.03 7.61 -22.61
CA THR A 804 9.54 6.24 -22.39
C THR A 804 9.08 5.63 -21.05
N HIS A 805 8.53 6.42 -20.13
CA HIS A 805 7.88 5.95 -18.90
C HIS A 805 6.35 5.79 -19.04
N ALA A 806 5.84 5.82 -20.27
CA ALA A 806 4.41 5.83 -20.60
C ALA A 806 3.61 7.00 -19.95
N ALA A 807 4.28 8.08 -19.55
CA ALA A 807 3.63 9.29 -19.07
C ALA A 807 3.32 10.23 -20.24
N VAL A 808 2.21 10.97 -20.14
CA VAL A 808 1.78 11.88 -21.23
C VAL A 808 2.77 13.03 -21.35
N SER A 809 3.48 13.10 -22.47
CA SER A 809 4.47 14.14 -22.76
C SER A 809 3.85 15.33 -23.49
N ALA A 810 2.90 15.07 -24.40
CA ALA A 810 2.12 16.09 -25.10
C ALA A 810 0.69 15.58 -25.35
N ARG A 811 -0.28 16.49 -25.38
CA ARG A 811 -1.67 16.15 -25.70
C ARG A 811 -2.43 17.32 -26.32
N ILE A 812 -3.10 17.07 -27.44
CA ILE A 812 -4.15 17.93 -27.99
C ILE A 812 -5.51 17.25 -27.83
N VAL A 813 -6.53 18.05 -27.54
CA VAL A 813 -7.95 17.64 -27.55
C VAL A 813 -8.72 18.68 -28.35
N HIS A 814 -9.38 18.28 -29.43
CA HIS A 814 -10.18 19.17 -30.28
C HIS A 814 -11.49 18.50 -30.70
N SER A 815 -12.45 19.29 -31.19
CA SER A 815 -13.76 18.81 -31.61
C SER A 815 -13.85 18.79 -33.14
N VAL A 816 -14.41 17.70 -33.68
CA VAL A 816 -14.68 17.53 -35.10
C VAL A 816 -16.18 17.45 -35.31
N ASP A 817 -16.72 18.42 -36.06
CA ASP A 817 -18.07 18.35 -36.61
C ASP A 817 -17.99 17.75 -38.03
N PRO A 818 -18.57 16.57 -38.31
CA PRO A 818 -18.51 15.95 -39.64
C PRO A 818 -19.20 16.77 -40.76
N ALA A 819 -19.99 17.79 -40.40
CA ALA A 819 -20.59 18.73 -41.34
C ALA A 819 -19.70 19.96 -41.65
N ASP A 820 -18.53 20.11 -41.02
CA ASP A 820 -17.65 21.25 -41.24
C ASP A 820 -17.13 21.31 -42.69
N ILE A 821 -17.39 22.44 -43.35
CA ILE A 821 -16.98 22.73 -44.73
C ILE A 821 -15.46 22.88 -44.89
N LEU A 822 -14.72 23.04 -43.78
CA LEU A 822 -13.26 23.09 -43.78
C LEU A 822 -12.61 21.70 -43.84
N ILE A 823 -13.37 20.61 -43.66
CA ILE A 823 -12.86 19.25 -43.88
C ILE A 823 -12.67 19.03 -45.39
N ARG A 824 -11.40 19.11 -45.82
CA ARG A 824 -11.00 19.12 -47.24
C ARG A 824 -11.21 17.75 -47.89
N LYS A 825 -11.98 17.70 -48.97
CA LYS A 825 -12.19 16.45 -49.75
C LYS A 825 -10.98 16.19 -50.66
N VAL A 826 -10.32 15.05 -50.46
CA VAL A 826 -9.16 14.63 -51.26
C VAL A 826 -9.65 14.20 -52.65
N GLN A 827 -8.98 14.67 -53.70
CA GLN A 827 -9.27 14.25 -55.08
C GLN A 827 -8.47 12.99 -55.43
N ALA A 828 -9.02 12.12 -56.28
CA ALA A 828 -8.32 10.94 -56.77
C ALA A 828 -7.03 11.34 -57.52
N GLY A 829 -5.90 10.75 -57.11
CA GLY A 829 -4.59 11.00 -57.70
C GLY A 829 -4.43 10.42 -59.11
N LYS A 830 -3.31 10.77 -59.77
CA LYS A 830 -2.92 10.21 -61.09
C LYS A 830 -1.90 9.06 -60.99
N SER A 831 -1.54 8.65 -59.78
CA SER A 831 -0.47 7.68 -59.50
C SER A 831 -0.81 6.31 -60.08
N GLU A 832 0.15 5.66 -60.75
CA GLU A 832 -0.06 4.35 -61.38
C GLU A 832 0.06 3.25 -60.31
N LEU A 833 -1.00 2.44 -60.17
CA LEU A 833 -1.12 1.40 -59.14
C LEU A 833 -1.07 0.00 -59.77
N ARG A 834 -0.29 -0.90 -59.17
CA ARG A 834 -0.21 -2.32 -59.54
C ARG A 834 -0.48 -3.19 -58.31
N MET A 835 -1.34 -4.21 -58.43
CA MET A 835 -1.49 -5.19 -57.37
C MET A 835 -0.27 -6.12 -57.34
N LEU A 836 0.29 -6.37 -56.15
CA LEU A 836 1.36 -7.33 -55.92
C LEU A 836 0.84 -8.62 -55.26
N GLN A 837 -0.17 -8.50 -54.39
CA GLN A 837 -0.84 -9.62 -53.73
C GLN A 837 -2.32 -9.26 -53.52
N GLU A 838 -3.23 -10.22 -53.75
CA GLU A 838 -4.67 -10.06 -53.54
C GLU A 838 -5.17 -11.23 -52.68
N GLY A 839 -5.40 -10.97 -51.40
CA GLY A 839 -5.79 -11.97 -50.40
C GLY A 839 -7.30 -12.13 -50.23
N GLY A 840 -8.06 -11.02 -50.31
CA GLY A 840 -9.51 -11.07 -50.14
C GLY A 840 -10.20 -9.71 -50.08
N LEU A 841 -11.43 -9.72 -49.59
CA LEU A 841 -12.20 -8.48 -49.33
C LEU A 841 -11.55 -7.66 -48.20
N VAL A 842 -11.74 -6.34 -48.26
CA VAL A 842 -11.19 -5.33 -47.32
C VAL A 842 -11.64 -5.58 -45.86
N ASP A 843 -12.75 -6.27 -45.63
CA ASP A 843 -13.22 -6.66 -44.29
C ASP A 843 -12.54 -7.93 -43.73
N LYS A 844 -11.64 -8.57 -44.49
CA LYS A 844 -11.06 -9.90 -44.18
C LYS A 844 -9.57 -10.06 -44.51
N ALA A 845 -8.96 -9.01 -45.07
CA ALA A 845 -7.55 -8.95 -45.44
C ALA A 845 -7.03 -7.53 -45.17
N LEU A 846 -5.80 -7.43 -44.67
CA LEU A 846 -5.11 -6.17 -44.37
C LEU A 846 -4.64 -5.48 -45.66
N ASP A 847 -4.94 -4.20 -45.81
CA ASP A 847 -4.53 -3.40 -46.96
C ASP A 847 -3.17 -2.70 -46.74
N LEU A 848 -2.15 -3.12 -47.50
CA LEU A 848 -0.81 -2.56 -47.49
C LEU A 848 -0.50 -1.81 -48.80
N VAL A 849 0.34 -0.77 -48.72
CA VAL A 849 0.85 -0.08 -49.90
C VAL A 849 2.38 0.06 -49.90
N VAL A 850 3.01 -0.25 -51.04
CA VAL A 850 4.42 -0.01 -51.33
C VAL A 850 4.53 1.21 -52.24
N ILE A 851 5.28 2.24 -51.84
CA ILE A 851 5.52 3.44 -52.66
C ILE A 851 6.98 3.53 -53.12
N SER A 852 7.20 4.02 -54.33
CA SER A 852 8.54 4.22 -54.90
C SER A 852 9.20 5.50 -54.42
N GLU A 853 10.47 5.42 -54.06
CA GLU A 853 11.28 6.57 -53.62
C GLU A 853 12.68 6.54 -54.26
N GLY A 854 13.16 7.70 -54.74
CA GLY A 854 14.44 7.80 -55.46
C GLY A 854 14.47 7.14 -56.85
N TYR A 855 13.34 6.66 -57.38
CA TYR A 855 13.23 6.13 -58.75
C TYR A 855 12.87 7.23 -59.74
N LEU A 856 13.69 7.42 -60.77
CA LEU A 856 13.38 8.32 -61.88
C LEU A 856 12.21 7.82 -62.72
N ALA A 857 11.56 8.71 -63.47
CA ALA A 857 10.42 8.37 -64.35
C ALA A 857 10.69 7.23 -65.35
N GLY A 858 11.95 7.04 -65.77
CA GLY A 858 12.37 5.94 -66.65
C GLY A 858 12.54 4.58 -65.95
N GLN A 859 12.49 4.54 -64.62
CA GLN A 859 12.79 3.35 -63.79
C GLN A 859 11.53 2.67 -63.23
N LYS A 860 10.34 3.00 -63.74
CA LYS A 860 9.05 2.44 -63.29
C LYS A 860 9.04 0.91 -63.22
N ASP A 861 9.54 0.24 -64.26
CA ASP A 861 9.56 -1.22 -64.30
C ASP A 861 10.65 -1.83 -63.40
N LYS A 862 11.72 -1.09 -63.08
CA LYS A 862 12.68 -1.46 -62.03
C LYS A 862 11.97 -1.46 -60.68
N PHE A 863 11.31 -0.36 -60.31
CA PHE A 863 10.55 -0.27 -59.04
C PHE A 863 9.57 -1.43 -58.85
N TYR A 864 8.74 -1.75 -59.85
CA TYR A 864 7.77 -2.83 -59.71
C TYR A 864 8.42 -4.23 -59.65
N ALA A 865 9.60 -4.42 -60.26
CA ALA A 865 10.37 -5.65 -60.09
C ALA A 865 10.95 -5.74 -58.68
N ASP A 866 11.58 -4.67 -58.20
CA ASP A 866 12.19 -4.60 -56.87
C ASP A 866 11.12 -4.79 -55.77
N ALA A 867 9.99 -4.09 -55.86
CA ALA A 867 8.85 -4.24 -54.95
C ALA A 867 8.22 -5.64 -55.02
N GLY A 868 8.13 -6.22 -56.22
CA GLY A 868 7.63 -7.59 -56.40
C GLY A 868 8.55 -8.63 -55.76
N ASN A 869 9.87 -8.46 -55.87
CA ASN A 869 10.86 -9.33 -55.24
C ASN A 869 10.86 -9.16 -53.71
N LEU A 870 10.78 -7.92 -53.21
CA LEU A 870 10.73 -7.61 -51.78
C LEU A 870 9.54 -8.31 -51.07
N ILE A 871 8.37 -8.30 -51.70
CA ILE A 871 7.16 -8.94 -51.16
C ILE A 871 7.22 -10.47 -51.32
N ARG A 872 7.50 -10.97 -52.53
CA ARG A 872 7.45 -12.41 -52.83
C ARG A 872 8.61 -13.20 -52.24
N ASP A 873 9.83 -12.71 -52.42
CA ASP A 873 11.06 -13.47 -52.14
C ASP A 873 11.67 -13.14 -50.77
N CYS A 874 11.10 -12.17 -50.03
CA CYS A 874 11.57 -11.79 -48.70
C CYS A 874 10.45 -11.86 -47.64
N LEU A 875 9.37 -11.08 -47.79
CA LEU A 875 8.26 -11.10 -46.82
C LEU A 875 7.55 -12.46 -46.80
N PHE A 876 6.98 -12.88 -47.93
CA PHE A 876 6.29 -14.18 -48.06
C PHE A 876 7.23 -15.39 -48.24
N ALA A 877 8.54 -15.18 -48.06
CA ALA A 877 9.50 -16.25 -47.83
C ALA A 877 9.74 -16.51 -46.31
N THR A 878 9.22 -15.65 -45.43
CA THR A 878 9.47 -15.71 -43.98
C THR A 878 8.18 -16.01 -43.20
N GLU A 879 8.20 -17.05 -42.35
CA GLU A 879 7.07 -17.34 -41.45
C GLU A 879 6.97 -16.32 -40.30
N PRO A 880 5.76 -15.88 -39.91
CA PRO A 880 4.46 -16.43 -40.29
C PRO A 880 3.83 -15.79 -41.55
N TYR A 881 4.47 -14.80 -42.18
CA TYR A 881 3.89 -14.09 -43.32
C TYR A 881 3.61 -15.01 -44.51
N THR A 882 4.46 -16.02 -44.75
CA THR A 882 4.22 -17.09 -45.73
C THR A 882 2.85 -17.76 -45.52
N SER A 883 2.59 -18.27 -44.31
CA SER A 883 1.35 -18.97 -43.94
C SER A 883 0.10 -18.09 -43.96
N TYR A 884 0.24 -16.76 -43.90
CA TYR A 884 -0.86 -15.78 -43.87
C TYR A 884 -0.89 -14.88 -45.10
N SER A 885 -0.22 -15.26 -46.20
CA SER A 885 -0.15 -14.46 -47.42
C SER A 885 -1.52 -14.22 -48.09
N ASP A 886 -2.53 -15.04 -47.79
CA ASP A 886 -3.94 -14.85 -48.18
C ASP A 886 -4.66 -13.75 -47.36
N ARG A 887 -4.02 -13.19 -46.31
CA ARG A 887 -4.57 -12.13 -45.46
C ARG A 887 -4.07 -10.74 -45.77
N PHE A 888 -3.36 -10.57 -46.88
CA PHE A 888 -2.82 -9.27 -47.29
C PHE A 888 -3.29 -8.89 -48.70
N ASN A 889 -3.75 -7.66 -48.84
CA ASN A 889 -3.92 -6.97 -50.12
C ASN A 889 -2.76 -5.98 -50.26
N ILE A 890 -1.82 -6.21 -51.17
CA ILE A 890 -0.60 -5.39 -51.29
C ILE A 890 -0.57 -4.68 -52.64
N ARG A 891 -0.59 -3.35 -52.61
CA ARG A 891 -0.59 -2.48 -53.80
C ARG A 891 0.76 -1.78 -53.93
N ALA A 892 1.31 -1.66 -55.13
CA ALA A 892 2.48 -0.84 -55.44
C ALA A 892 2.08 0.42 -56.19
N VAL A 893 2.52 1.59 -55.71
CA VAL A 893 2.23 2.92 -56.26
C VAL A 893 3.53 3.55 -56.76
N PHE A 894 3.62 3.80 -58.06
CA PHE A 894 4.78 4.47 -58.64
C PHE A 894 4.58 5.99 -58.67
N VAL A 895 5.55 6.69 -58.07
CA VAL A 895 5.66 8.15 -58.01
C VAL A 895 7.10 8.52 -58.42
N PRO A 896 7.30 9.16 -59.58
CA PRO A 896 8.64 9.47 -60.07
C PRO A 896 9.31 10.55 -59.21
N SER A 897 10.55 10.29 -58.81
CA SER A 897 11.46 11.28 -58.20
C SER A 897 12.10 12.17 -59.28
N ALA A 898 12.52 13.39 -58.90
CA ALA A 898 13.26 14.27 -59.80
C ALA A 898 14.73 13.86 -59.89
N ASP A 899 15.32 13.54 -58.74
CA ASP A 899 16.67 12.99 -58.60
C ASP A 899 16.65 11.47 -58.34
N GLU A 900 17.78 10.79 -58.59
CA GLU A 900 17.94 9.35 -58.37
C GLU A 900 18.54 9.05 -57.00
N GLY A 901 17.89 8.17 -56.24
CA GLY A 901 18.28 7.80 -54.88
C GLY A 901 17.98 8.85 -53.82
N PRO A 902 18.06 8.49 -52.53
CA PRO A 902 17.72 9.36 -51.40
C PRO A 902 18.81 10.42 -51.16
N SER A 903 18.55 11.37 -50.26
CA SER A 903 19.60 12.27 -49.77
C SER A 903 20.59 11.52 -48.87
N VAL A 904 21.88 11.86 -48.96
CA VAL A 904 22.98 11.29 -48.13
C VAL A 904 23.78 12.44 -47.49
N PRO A 905 23.28 13.01 -46.37
CA PRO A 905 23.87 14.20 -45.75
C PRO A 905 25.37 14.12 -45.43
N HIS A 906 25.87 12.97 -44.96
CA HIS A 906 27.29 12.80 -44.63
C HIS A 906 28.24 12.82 -45.85
N GLU A 907 27.73 12.54 -47.05
CA GLU A 907 28.45 12.71 -48.31
C GLU A 907 28.22 14.09 -48.95
N GLY A 908 27.37 14.93 -48.34
CA GLY A 908 26.96 16.24 -48.87
C GLY A 908 25.90 16.16 -49.98
N VAL A 909 25.24 15.02 -50.15
CA VAL A 909 24.25 14.76 -51.21
C VAL A 909 22.84 15.11 -50.72
N TRP A 910 22.15 15.98 -51.46
CA TRP A 910 20.78 16.41 -51.18
C TRP A 910 19.96 16.34 -52.48
N HIS A 911 18.88 15.57 -52.48
CA HIS A 911 18.07 15.22 -53.65
C HIS A 911 16.59 15.58 -53.44
N ASP A 912 15.89 16.01 -54.49
CA ASP A 912 14.43 16.16 -54.49
C ASP A 912 13.74 14.88 -55.02
N THR A 913 13.28 14.08 -54.08
CA THR A 913 12.68 12.76 -54.32
C THR A 913 11.19 12.74 -53.99
N ALA A 914 10.48 11.70 -54.44
CA ALA A 914 9.02 11.58 -54.33
C ALA A 914 8.50 11.79 -52.90
N VAL A 915 9.17 11.21 -51.89
CA VAL A 915 8.80 11.34 -50.46
C VAL A 915 9.92 11.88 -49.56
N ALA A 916 10.99 12.44 -50.14
CA ALA A 916 12.06 13.15 -49.42
C ALA A 916 12.75 12.33 -48.30
N SER A 917 13.07 11.07 -48.60
CA SER A 917 13.85 10.21 -47.71
C SER A 917 15.33 10.60 -47.65
N HIS A 918 15.96 10.30 -46.51
CA HIS A 918 17.37 10.57 -46.29
C HIS A 918 18.03 9.56 -45.33
N TYR A 919 19.33 9.35 -45.53
CA TYR A 919 20.22 8.75 -44.51
C TYR A 919 20.56 9.76 -43.40
N ASP A 920 21.38 9.36 -42.43
CA ASP A 920 21.81 10.19 -41.30
C ASP A 920 20.66 10.63 -40.39
N THR A 921 19.57 9.87 -40.35
CA THR A 921 18.53 10.05 -39.33
C THR A 921 19.21 9.90 -37.96
N PHE A 922 19.14 10.96 -37.15
CA PHE A 922 19.82 11.08 -35.85
C PHE A 922 21.35 10.86 -35.91
N TYR A 923 21.99 11.27 -37.02
CA TYR A 923 23.42 11.08 -37.29
C TYR A 923 23.87 9.61 -37.41
N SER A 924 22.92 8.67 -37.53
CA SER A 924 23.21 7.28 -37.86
C SER A 924 23.31 7.10 -39.37
N ASN A 925 24.52 6.85 -39.87
CA ASN A 925 24.82 6.74 -41.31
C ASN A 925 24.05 5.64 -42.05
N ARG A 926 23.44 4.70 -41.32
CA ARG A 926 22.60 3.61 -41.84
C ARG A 926 21.10 3.83 -41.67
N TYR A 927 20.67 4.82 -40.88
CA TYR A 927 19.25 4.98 -40.53
C TYR A 927 18.53 5.82 -41.58
N LEU A 928 17.67 5.15 -42.36
CA LEU A 928 17.03 5.67 -43.57
C LEU A 928 15.54 5.85 -43.32
N THR A 929 15.08 7.10 -43.29
CA THR A 929 13.68 7.45 -42.98
C THR A 929 13.18 8.59 -43.87
N THR A 930 11.92 9.02 -43.71
CA THR A 930 11.44 10.31 -44.21
C THR A 930 10.77 11.11 -43.10
N SER A 931 11.03 12.41 -43.04
CA SER A 931 10.34 13.34 -42.14
C SER A 931 9.12 14.04 -42.80
N SER A 932 8.86 13.77 -44.09
CA SER A 932 7.84 14.46 -44.90
C SER A 932 6.54 13.65 -45.03
N MET A 933 5.88 13.39 -43.89
CA MET A 933 4.67 12.54 -43.83
C MET A 933 3.52 13.05 -44.71
N ARG A 934 3.34 14.38 -44.84
CA ARG A 934 2.32 14.96 -45.72
C ARG A 934 2.65 14.70 -47.18
N LYS A 935 3.92 14.81 -47.60
CA LYS A 935 4.37 14.50 -48.98
C LYS A 935 4.06 13.03 -49.33
N LEU A 936 4.29 12.11 -48.38
CA LEU A 936 3.94 10.69 -48.48
C LEU A 936 2.43 10.46 -48.63
N TYR A 937 1.63 10.98 -47.71
CA TYR A 937 0.16 10.77 -47.72
C TYR A 937 -0.53 11.49 -48.90
N ASP A 938 -0.02 12.63 -49.35
CA ASP A 938 -0.52 13.34 -50.54
C ASP A 938 -0.17 12.59 -51.84
N ALA A 939 0.99 11.95 -51.91
CA ALA A 939 1.39 11.11 -53.06
C ALA A 939 0.54 9.83 -53.18
N LEU A 940 0.07 9.29 -52.05
CA LEU A 940 -0.88 8.18 -51.97
C LEU A 940 -2.33 8.62 -52.24
N GLY A 941 -2.71 9.83 -51.84
CA GLY A 941 -3.98 10.47 -52.18
C GLY A 941 -5.21 9.71 -51.67
N THR A 942 -5.91 9.02 -52.57
CA THR A 942 -7.12 8.23 -52.26
C THR A 942 -6.90 6.72 -52.31
N VAL A 943 -5.64 6.25 -52.35
CA VAL A 943 -5.34 4.81 -52.27
C VAL A 943 -5.69 4.32 -50.87
N PRO A 944 -6.52 3.26 -50.72
CA PRO A 944 -6.79 2.65 -49.41
C PRO A 944 -5.60 1.82 -48.94
N PHE A 945 -5.17 2.05 -47.71
CA PHE A 945 -4.14 1.29 -46.98
C PHE A 945 -4.30 1.53 -45.47
N GLU A 946 -3.79 0.61 -44.66
CA GLU A 946 -3.69 0.75 -43.20
C GLU A 946 -2.22 0.79 -42.73
N HIS A 947 -1.27 0.20 -43.49
CA HIS A 947 0.18 0.43 -43.32
C HIS A 947 0.89 0.70 -44.66
N VAL A 948 2.01 1.41 -44.61
CA VAL A 948 2.81 1.86 -45.77
C VAL A 948 4.26 1.41 -45.70
N ILE A 949 4.79 0.98 -46.85
CA ILE A 949 6.17 0.57 -47.09
C ILE A 949 6.77 1.52 -48.13
N ILE A 950 7.93 2.11 -47.84
CA ILE A 950 8.68 3.00 -48.72
C ILE A 950 9.89 2.23 -49.26
N LEU A 951 9.92 1.99 -50.56
CA LEU A 951 11.05 1.31 -51.21
C LEU A 951 11.95 2.35 -51.89
N VAL A 952 13.18 2.44 -51.40
CA VAL A 952 14.18 3.45 -51.77
C VAL A 952 15.19 2.86 -52.76
N ASN A 953 15.33 3.49 -53.92
CA ASN A 953 16.28 3.13 -54.98
C ASN A 953 17.72 3.45 -54.55
N THR A 954 18.40 2.52 -53.86
CA THR A 954 19.77 2.74 -53.37
C THR A 954 20.52 1.43 -53.16
N PRO A 955 21.82 1.38 -53.49
CA PRO A 955 22.70 0.26 -53.14
C PRO A 955 23.32 0.39 -51.74
N LEU A 956 23.09 1.50 -51.03
CA LEU A 956 23.62 1.72 -49.69
C LEU A 956 22.84 0.91 -48.65
N TYR A 957 23.54 0.35 -47.67
CA TYR A 957 22.92 -0.41 -46.58
C TYR A 957 22.13 0.51 -45.63
N GLY A 958 20.83 0.23 -45.47
CA GLY A 958 19.98 0.91 -44.48
C GLY A 958 18.49 0.57 -44.59
N GLY A 959 17.73 1.02 -43.60
CA GLY A 959 16.29 0.84 -43.48
C GLY A 959 15.76 1.60 -42.26
N GLY A 960 14.48 1.41 -41.95
CA GLY A 960 13.86 1.91 -40.71
C GLY A 960 12.38 1.49 -40.58
N GLY A 961 11.89 1.29 -39.35
CA GLY A 961 10.51 0.88 -39.09
C GLY A 961 9.89 1.58 -37.88
N ILE A 962 8.80 2.31 -38.10
CA ILE A 962 8.06 3.07 -37.08
C ILE A 962 6.65 2.51 -36.95
N TYR A 963 6.29 2.06 -35.75
CA TYR A 963 5.00 1.38 -35.47
C TYR A 963 3.77 2.18 -35.90
N ASN A 964 2.90 1.56 -36.70
CA ASN A 964 1.70 2.16 -37.31
C ASN A 964 1.96 3.50 -38.02
N ASN A 965 3.16 3.70 -38.59
CA ASN A 965 3.55 4.97 -39.21
C ASN A 965 4.26 4.78 -40.56
N MET A 966 5.39 4.06 -40.60
CA MET A 966 6.10 3.74 -41.86
C MET A 966 7.03 2.53 -41.72
N SER A 967 7.30 1.83 -42.82
CA SER A 967 8.43 0.91 -42.98
C SER A 967 9.25 1.33 -44.20
N VAL A 968 10.58 1.30 -44.12
CA VAL A 968 11.50 1.81 -45.16
C VAL A 968 12.56 0.76 -45.48
N ALA A 969 12.75 0.49 -46.77
CA ALA A 969 13.71 -0.49 -47.27
C ALA A 969 14.53 0.06 -48.45
N CYS A 970 15.81 -0.30 -48.52
CA CYS A 970 16.61 -0.15 -49.74
C CYS A 970 16.31 -1.26 -50.76
N SER A 971 16.59 -1.03 -52.05
CA SER A 971 16.35 -2.02 -53.12
C SER A 971 17.59 -2.81 -53.53
N ASP A 972 18.77 -2.16 -53.65
CA ASP A 972 19.88 -2.70 -54.45
C ASP A 972 21.04 -3.25 -53.60
N HIS A 973 20.95 -3.21 -52.27
CA HIS A 973 21.94 -3.82 -51.38
C HIS A 973 21.75 -5.35 -51.26
N PRO A 974 22.81 -6.18 -51.20
CA PRO A 974 22.68 -7.64 -51.10
C PRO A 974 21.89 -8.16 -49.88
N THR A 975 21.71 -7.35 -48.84
CA THR A 975 20.95 -7.69 -47.63
C THR A 975 19.57 -7.02 -47.54
N SER A 976 19.11 -6.31 -48.58
CA SER A 976 17.87 -5.51 -48.55
C SER A 976 16.66 -6.29 -48.00
N GLY A 977 16.45 -7.51 -48.48
CA GLY A 977 15.35 -8.37 -48.04
C GLY A 977 15.42 -8.81 -46.58
N ILE A 978 16.64 -9.02 -46.05
CA ILE A 978 16.87 -9.42 -44.65
C ILE A 978 16.53 -8.25 -43.73
N VAL A 979 17.03 -7.05 -44.07
CA VAL A 979 16.77 -5.81 -43.33
C VAL A 979 15.28 -5.46 -43.38
N PHE A 980 14.66 -5.48 -44.56
CA PHE A 980 13.24 -5.16 -44.69
C PHE A 980 12.32 -6.00 -43.80
N VAL A 981 12.53 -7.32 -43.73
CA VAL A 981 11.68 -8.20 -42.90
C VAL A 981 11.83 -7.88 -41.40
N HIS A 982 13.00 -7.41 -40.98
CA HIS A 982 13.27 -6.90 -39.63
C HIS A 982 12.57 -5.55 -39.39
N GLU A 983 12.76 -4.56 -40.26
CA GLU A 983 12.13 -3.23 -40.16
C GLU A 983 10.59 -3.29 -40.26
N PHE A 984 10.05 -4.25 -41.01
CA PHE A 984 8.62 -4.51 -41.05
C PHE A 984 8.11 -5.11 -39.74
N GLY A 985 8.94 -5.87 -39.01
CA GLY A 985 8.63 -6.36 -37.67
C GLY A 985 8.41 -5.23 -36.66
N HIS A 986 9.26 -4.20 -36.69
CA HIS A 986 9.07 -2.95 -35.94
C HIS A 986 7.77 -2.24 -36.33
N ALA A 987 7.61 -1.93 -37.62
CA ALA A 987 6.52 -1.10 -38.13
C ALA A 987 5.11 -1.73 -38.04
N PHE A 988 5.02 -3.05 -38.19
CA PHE A 988 3.76 -3.80 -38.23
C PHE A 988 3.36 -4.37 -36.86
N ALA A 989 4.26 -5.07 -36.18
CA ALA A 989 3.95 -5.86 -34.98
C ALA A 989 4.63 -5.34 -33.70
N GLY A 990 5.34 -4.20 -33.76
CA GLY A 990 5.99 -3.57 -32.61
C GLY A 990 7.08 -4.43 -31.97
N LEU A 991 7.87 -5.16 -32.77
CA LEU A 991 8.88 -6.09 -32.26
C LEU A 991 10.21 -5.39 -31.92
N ALA A 992 10.79 -5.56 -30.73
CA ALA A 992 11.98 -4.81 -30.29
C ALA A 992 13.10 -5.62 -29.60
N ASP A 993 13.26 -6.92 -29.87
CA ASP A 993 14.38 -7.77 -29.35
C ASP A 993 15.72 -7.48 -30.07
N GLU A 994 16.15 -6.21 -30.08
CA GLU A 994 17.39 -5.75 -30.72
C GLU A 994 18.66 -6.15 -29.94
N TYR A 995 19.80 -6.16 -30.64
CA TYR A 995 21.10 -6.47 -30.02
C TYR A 995 21.55 -5.37 -29.05
N ALA A 996 22.01 -5.77 -27.86
CA ALA A 996 22.49 -4.85 -26.84
C ALA A 996 23.86 -4.21 -27.16
N TYR A 997 24.02 -2.93 -26.82
CA TYR A 997 25.32 -2.23 -26.86
C TYR A 997 25.68 -1.74 -25.44
N ASP A 998 26.97 -1.53 -25.17
CA ASP A 998 27.47 -1.12 -23.83
C ASP A 998 27.20 0.36 -23.46
N GLU A 999 26.40 1.06 -24.27
CA GLU A 999 25.92 2.43 -24.01
C GLU A 999 24.43 2.37 -23.66
N TYR A 1000 24.03 3.06 -22.59
CA TYR A 1000 22.67 3.02 -22.06
C TYR A 1000 21.69 3.72 -23.02
N ASP A 1001 20.84 2.92 -23.67
CA ASP A 1001 19.71 3.42 -24.46
C ASP A 1001 18.55 3.83 -23.53
N PRO A 1002 18.14 5.11 -23.49
CA PRO A 1002 17.07 5.59 -22.61
C PRO A 1002 15.66 5.16 -23.03
N PHE A 1003 15.49 4.38 -24.11
CA PHE A 1003 14.18 3.98 -24.64
C PHE A 1003 13.38 3.04 -23.74
N TYR A 1004 14.04 2.11 -23.04
CA TYR A 1004 13.38 1.10 -22.20
C TYR A 1004 13.78 1.27 -20.73
N PRO A 1005 13.27 2.29 -20.03
CA PRO A 1005 13.56 2.45 -18.62
C PRO A 1005 13.02 1.23 -17.87
N ALA A 1006 13.90 0.59 -17.09
CA ALA A 1006 13.62 -0.68 -16.40
C ALA A 1006 12.46 -0.65 -15.38
N ASP A 1007 11.84 0.52 -15.15
CA ASP A 1007 10.64 0.67 -14.33
C ASP A 1007 9.34 0.71 -15.15
N THR A 1008 9.38 0.65 -16.47
CA THR A 1008 8.22 0.65 -17.37
C THR A 1008 8.23 -0.62 -18.21
N GLU A 1009 7.10 -1.32 -18.27
CA GLU A 1009 6.98 -2.47 -19.18
C GLU A 1009 6.93 -1.91 -20.61
N PRO A 1010 7.82 -2.31 -21.53
CA PRO A 1010 7.73 -1.93 -22.93
C PRO A 1010 6.33 -2.30 -23.45
N TRP A 1011 5.77 -1.56 -24.41
CA TRP A 1011 4.47 -1.97 -24.99
C TRP A 1011 4.66 -3.08 -26.03
N GLU A 1012 5.87 -3.23 -26.55
CA GLU A 1012 6.37 -4.20 -27.52
C GLU A 1012 6.24 -5.65 -27.02
N PRO A 1013 5.58 -6.58 -27.74
CA PRO A 1013 5.15 -7.87 -27.18
C PRO A 1013 6.24 -8.94 -27.07
N ASN A 1014 7.43 -8.70 -27.60
CA ASN A 1014 8.58 -9.63 -27.63
C ASN A 1014 9.78 -9.17 -26.79
N ILE A 1015 9.64 -8.10 -26.00
CA ILE A 1015 10.56 -7.74 -24.93
C ILE A 1015 9.78 -7.48 -23.64
N THR A 1016 10.49 -7.50 -22.52
CA THR A 1016 9.92 -7.23 -21.20
C THR A 1016 10.97 -6.60 -20.30
N THR A 1017 10.62 -5.65 -19.43
CA THR A 1017 11.50 -5.24 -18.32
C THR A 1017 11.22 -6.06 -17.05
N LEU A 1018 10.42 -7.13 -17.19
CA LEU A 1018 9.79 -7.89 -16.11
C LEU A 1018 8.85 -7.06 -15.22
N LYS A 1019 8.44 -5.88 -15.69
CA LYS A 1019 7.55 -4.97 -15.00
C LYS A 1019 6.10 -5.43 -15.08
N ASP A 1020 5.69 -6.04 -16.20
CA ASP A 1020 4.46 -6.83 -16.36
C ASP A 1020 4.67 -7.96 -17.40
N PHE A 1021 5.50 -8.93 -17.03
CA PHE A 1021 5.77 -10.09 -17.90
C PHE A 1021 4.52 -10.95 -18.17
N SER A 1022 3.52 -10.92 -17.29
CA SER A 1022 2.28 -11.66 -17.47
C SER A 1022 1.44 -11.17 -18.65
N SER A 1023 1.62 -9.91 -19.06
CA SER A 1023 1.07 -9.35 -20.31
C SER A 1023 1.76 -9.87 -21.58
N LYS A 1024 2.90 -10.56 -21.45
CA LYS A 1024 3.81 -10.92 -22.55
C LYS A 1024 3.63 -12.38 -22.98
N TRP A 1025 4.64 -13.22 -22.79
CA TRP A 1025 4.67 -14.61 -23.28
C TRP A 1025 4.81 -15.65 -22.16
N GLU A 1026 4.49 -15.28 -20.92
CA GLU A 1026 4.44 -16.20 -19.78
C GLU A 1026 3.55 -17.43 -20.08
N ASP A 1027 2.43 -17.23 -20.78
CA ASP A 1027 1.49 -18.26 -21.24
C ASP A 1027 2.09 -19.25 -22.26
N MET A 1028 3.22 -18.90 -22.90
CA MET A 1028 3.94 -19.78 -23.83
C MET A 1028 5.09 -20.55 -23.16
N LEU A 1029 5.44 -20.24 -21.91
CA LEU A 1029 6.58 -20.88 -21.24
C LEU A 1029 6.26 -22.35 -20.90
N PRO A 1030 7.21 -23.27 -21.13
CA PRO A 1030 7.10 -24.63 -20.59
C PRO A 1030 6.94 -24.61 -19.06
N ALA A 1031 6.09 -25.51 -18.53
CA ALA A 1031 5.83 -25.58 -17.10
C ALA A 1031 7.13 -25.79 -16.30
N GLY A 1032 7.38 -24.89 -15.33
CA GLY A 1032 8.59 -24.91 -14.49
C GLY A 1032 9.78 -24.11 -15.04
N THR A 1033 9.64 -23.38 -16.14
CA THR A 1033 10.69 -22.50 -16.67
C THR A 1033 10.97 -21.33 -15.69
N PRO A 1034 12.22 -21.08 -15.27
CA PRO A 1034 12.55 -19.96 -14.39
C PRO A 1034 12.36 -18.59 -15.08
N VAL A 1035 11.97 -17.57 -14.32
CA VAL A 1035 11.76 -16.19 -14.79
C VAL A 1035 12.45 -15.18 -13.83
N PRO A 1036 13.47 -14.40 -14.29
CA PRO A 1036 14.17 -14.59 -15.55
C PRO A 1036 14.77 -15.98 -15.66
N THR A 1037 14.84 -16.51 -16.88
CA THR A 1037 15.54 -17.76 -17.15
C THR A 1037 17.02 -17.49 -17.03
N ALA A 1038 17.76 -18.35 -16.33
CA ALA A 1038 19.21 -18.28 -16.36
C ALA A 1038 19.67 -18.43 -17.81
N ALA A 1039 20.15 -17.34 -18.41
CA ALA A 1039 20.91 -17.41 -19.63
C ALA A 1039 22.17 -18.25 -19.38
N ASP A 1040 22.70 -18.88 -20.43
CA ASP A 1040 24.02 -19.47 -20.32
C ASP A 1040 25.02 -18.33 -20.08
N ALA A 1041 25.58 -18.27 -18.88
CA ALA A 1041 26.50 -17.21 -18.46
C ALA A 1041 27.80 -17.17 -19.30
N LEU A 1042 28.05 -18.18 -20.14
CA LEU A 1042 29.10 -18.15 -21.16
C LEU A 1042 28.64 -17.41 -22.43
N LEU A 1043 27.37 -17.53 -22.84
CA LEU A 1043 26.84 -16.91 -24.06
C LEU A 1043 26.65 -15.40 -23.91
N ASP A 1044 26.22 -14.90 -22.74
CA ASP A 1044 26.19 -13.46 -22.47
C ASP A 1044 27.62 -12.86 -22.31
N SER A 1045 28.67 -13.68 -22.33
CA SER A 1045 30.08 -13.24 -22.31
C SER A 1045 30.76 -13.24 -23.69
N VAL A 1046 30.06 -13.63 -24.76
CA VAL A 1046 30.60 -13.76 -26.13
C VAL A 1046 29.67 -13.09 -27.14
N ASP A 1047 30.24 -12.30 -28.06
CA ASP A 1047 29.48 -11.73 -29.18
C ASP A 1047 29.01 -12.83 -30.15
N VAL A 1048 27.77 -13.31 -29.94
CA VAL A 1048 27.18 -14.44 -30.67
C VAL A 1048 27.23 -14.26 -32.18
N ARG A 1049 27.16 -13.04 -32.71
CA ARG A 1049 27.25 -12.74 -34.16
C ARG A 1049 28.56 -13.25 -34.76
N LYS A 1050 29.66 -13.18 -33.99
CA LYS A 1050 31.00 -13.61 -34.42
C LYS A 1050 31.20 -15.14 -34.40
N VAL A 1051 30.31 -15.89 -33.75
CA VAL A 1051 30.39 -17.36 -33.62
C VAL A 1051 29.17 -18.08 -34.20
N TRP A 1052 28.08 -17.39 -34.54
CA TRP A 1052 26.82 -17.96 -35.01
C TRP A 1052 27.00 -18.95 -36.16
N SER A 1053 27.78 -18.57 -37.18
CA SER A 1053 28.09 -19.43 -38.34
C SER A 1053 28.91 -20.69 -38.00
N THR A 1054 29.46 -20.79 -36.79
CA THR A 1054 30.24 -21.94 -36.30
C THR A 1054 29.44 -22.86 -35.35
N LEU A 1055 28.29 -22.41 -34.84
CA LEU A 1055 27.37 -23.24 -34.06
C LEU A 1055 26.72 -24.32 -34.93
N SER A 1056 26.36 -25.48 -34.37
CA SER A 1056 25.66 -26.52 -35.12
C SER A 1056 24.19 -26.13 -35.42
N PRO A 1057 23.55 -26.71 -36.44
CA PRO A 1057 22.14 -26.43 -36.76
C PRO A 1057 21.19 -26.71 -35.59
N GLU A 1058 21.46 -27.75 -34.81
CA GLU A 1058 20.66 -28.15 -33.66
C GLU A 1058 20.73 -27.10 -32.55
N LEU A 1059 21.93 -26.60 -32.23
CA LEU A 1059 22.11 -25.54 -31.24
C LEU A 1059 21.53 -24.19 -31.72
N ARG A 1060 21.60 -23.87 -33.02
CA ARG A 1060 20.93 -22.67 -33.56
C ARG A 1060 19.41 -22.75 -33.42
N ALA A 1061 18.84 -23.94 -33.64
CA ALA A 1061 17.42 -24.18 -33.45
C ALA A 1061 17.04 -24.10 -31.96
N GLU A 1062 17.82 -24.71 -31.06
CA GLU A 1062 17.65 -24.62 -29.60
C GLU A 1062 17.65 -23.16 -29.13
N LEU A 1063 18.65 -22.36 -29.52
CA LEU A 1063 18.76 -20.95 -29.13
C LEU A 1063 17.63 -20.04 -29.65
N ASN A 1064 16.91 -20.45 -30.70
CA ASN A 1064 15.80 -19.70 -31.32
C ASN A 1064 14.40 -20.16 -30.87
N GLU A 1065 14.23 -21.46 -30.63
CA GLU A 1065 12.94 -22.08 -30.30
C GLU A 1065 12.77 -22.33 -28.79
N GLN A 1066 13.86 -22.42 -28.01
CA GLN A 1066 13.77 -22.57 -26.56
C GLN A 1066 13.27 -21.29 -25.90
N LEU A 1067 12.01 -21.32 -25.48
CA LEU A 1067 11.38 -20.22 -24.77
C LEU A 1067 11.88 -20.10 -23.34
N GLY A 1068 12.21 -18.87 -22.98
CA GLY A 1068 12.61 -18.44 -21.66
C GLY A 1068 12.45 -16.92 -21.52
N VAL A 1069 13.24 -16.34 -20.63
CA VAL A 1069 13.25 -14.92 -20.30
C VAL A 1069 14.68 -14.51 -20.00
N TYR A 1070 15.44 -14.20 -21.05
CA TYR A 1070 16.90 -14.02 -21.00
C TYR A 1070 17.27 -12.54 -20.98
N GLU A 1071 18.24 -12.11 -20.16
CA GLU A 1071 18.57 -10.68 -20.00
C GLU A 1071 19.39 -10.10 -21.16
N GLY A 1072 19.12 -8.85 -21.51
CA GLY A 1072 19.71 -8.06 -22.59
C GLY A 1072 18.86 -8.08 -23.86
N ALA A 1073 18.20 -6.97 -24.20
CA ALA A 1073 17.38 -6.78 -25.41
C ALA A 1073 17.08 -5.29 -25.63
N GLY A 1074 16.53 -4.90 -26.79
CA GLY A 1074 16.10 -3.52 -27.04
C GLY A 1074 17.25 -2.51 -26.90
N ASN A 1075 18.42 -2.82 -27.48
CA ASN A 1075 19.70 -2.11 -27.30
C ASN A 1075 20.28 -2.10 -25.87
N CYS A 1076 19.52 -2.42 -24.82
CA CYS A 1076 19.98 -2.47 -23.44
C CYS A 1076 20.66 -3.82 -23.10
N SER A 1077 21.87 -3.79 -22.55
CA SER A 1077 22.58 -5.00 -22.06
C SER A 1077 21.99 -5.58 -20.77
N HIS A 1078 21.28 -4.77 -19.99
CA HIS A 1078 20.66 -5.14 -18.71
C HIS A 1078 19.26 -4.56 -18.57
N GLY A 1079 18.42 -5.20 -17.75
CA GLY A 1079 17.09 -4.70 -17.39
C GLY A 1079 15.98 -4.86 -18.43
N VAL A 1080 16.29 -5.27 -19.66
CA VAL A 1080 15.32 -5.68 -20.69
C VAL A 1080 15.59 -7.14 -21.05
N TYR A 1081 14.56 -7.96 -21.16
CA TYR A 1081 14.64 -9.41 -21.35
C TYR A 1081 13.90 -9.85 -22.61
N ARG A 1082 14.38 -10.95 -23.20
CA ARG A 1082 13.93 -11.52 -24.49
C ARG A 1082 13.39 -12.96 -24.36
N PRO A 1083 12.53 -13.39 -25.28
CA PRO A 1083 11.86 -14.70 -25.25
C PRO A 1083 12.74 -15.90 -25.61
N ALA A 1084 13.79 -15.69 -26.40
CA ALA A 1084 14.70 -16.71 -26.90
C ALA A 1084 16.12 -16.17 -26.86
N GLN A 1085 17.14 -17.02 -26.75
CA GLN A 1085 18.52 -16.52 -26.67
C GLN A 1085 18.96 -15.80 -27.95
N VAL A 1086 18.46 -16.24 -29.12
CA VAL A 1086 18.69 -15.62 -30.43
C VAL A 1086 17.39 -15.53 -31.24
N CYS A 1087 17.15 -14.38 -31.89
CA CYS A 1087 15.99 -14.14 -32.77
C CYS A 1087 16.45 -13.39 -34.04
N ARG A 1088 15.69 -13.46 -35.13
CA ARG A 1088 15.84 -12.55 -36.29
C ARG A 1088 15.89 -11.07 -35.88
N MET A 1089 15.05 -10.66 -34.92
CA MET A 1089 15.05 -9.29 -34.37
C MET A 1089 16.36 -8.92 -33.65
N ARG A 1090 17.16 -9.92 -33.25
CA ARG A 1090 18.39 -9.73 -32.47
C ARG A 1090 19.63 -9.77 -33.33
N ILE A 1091 19.68 -10.65 -34.33
CA ILE A 1091 20.78 -10.77 -35.28
C ILE A 1091 20.23 -11.06 -36.69
N ASN A 1092 20.71 -10.33 -37.69
CA ASN A 1092 20.29 -10.48 -39.09
C ASN A 1092 20.72 -11.84 -39.69
N GLU A 1093 21.70 -12.50 -39.09
CA GLU A 1093 22.17 -13.84 -39.43
C GLU A 1093 21.23 -14.96 -38.93
N CYS A 1094 20.18 -14.64 -38.18
CA CYS A 1094 19.14 -15.58 -37.77
C CYS A 1094 17.96 -15.54 -38.75
N ASP A 1095 17.72 -16.68 -39.41
CA ASP A 1095 16.74 -16.83 -40.48
C ASP A 1095 15.28 -16.64 -40.01
N SER A 1096 15.02 -16.88 -38.72
CA SER A 1096 13.68 -17.09 -38.16
C SER A 1096 13.35 -16.17 -36.98
N PHE A 1097 12.12 -15.66 -36.99
CA PHE A 1097 11.49 -15.08 -35.80
C PHE A 1097 11.29 -16.19 -34.75
N CYS A 1098 11.64 -15.92 -33.48
CA CYS A 1098 11.35 -16.83 -32.36
C CYS A 1098 9.82 -16.97 -32.14
N PRO A 1099 9.34 -17.99 -31.39
CA PRO A 1099 7.90 -18.28 -31.27
C PRO A 1099 7.04 -17.09 -30.83
N VAL A 1100 7.57 -16.23 -29.96
CA VAL A 1100 6.86 -15.05 -29.42
C VAL A 1100 6.70 -13.96 -30.47
N CYS A 1101 7.74 -13.70 -31.26
CA CYS A 1101 7.66 -12.78 -32.40
C CYS A 1101 6.63 -13.30 -33.43
N ARG A 1102 6.64 -14.60 -33.73
CA ARG A 1102 5.64 -15.23 -34.61
C ARG A 1102 4.21 -15.04 -34.08
N ARG A 1103 3.98 -15.26 -32.77
CA ARG A 1103 2.66 -15.03 -32.15
C ARG A 1103 2.23 -13.57 -32.19
N ALA A 1104 3.13 -12.61 -31.98
CA ALA A 1104 2.82 -11.18 -32.05
C ALA A 1104 2.40 -10.76 -33.47
N ILE A 1105 3.11 -11.23 -34.49
CA ILE A 1105 2.74 -11.00 -35.90
C ILE A 1105 1.36 -11.62 -36.20
N VAL A 1106 1.11 -12.87 -35.78
CA VAL A 1106 -0.21 -13.52 -35.96
C VAL A 1106 -1.34 -12.77 -35.25
N ARG A 1107 -1.15 -12.36 -33.98
CA ARG A 1107 -2.14 -11.55 -33.23
C ARG A 1107 -2.44 -10.22 -33.95
N THR A 1108 -1.45 -9.62 -34.58
CA THR A 1108 -1.63 -8.39 -35.37
C THR A 1108 -2.46 -8.66 -36.62
N ILE A 1109 -2.15 -9.70 -37.39
CA ILE A 1109 -2.95 -10.11 -38.56
C ILE A 1109 -4.39 -10.45 -38.15
N GLU A 1110 -4.59 -11.17 -37.05
CA GLU A 1110 -5.92 -11.54 -36.56
C GLU A 1110 -6.73 -10.31 -36.10
N PHE A 1111 -6.13 -9.36 -35.37
CA PHE A 1111 -6.81 -8.11 -34.90
C PHE A 1111 -7.36 -7.22 -36.02
N TYR A 1112 -6.79 -7.30 -37.23
CA TYR A 1112 -7.27 -6.57 -38.41
C TYR A 1112 -8.18 -7.41 -39.33
N THR A 1113 -8.28 -8.74 -39.14
CA THR A 1113 -8.96 -9.64 -40.11
C THR A 1113 -9.99 -10.61 -39.51
N ARG A 1114 -10.30 -10.47 -38.21
CA ARG A 1114 -11.31 -11.22 -37.46
C ARG A 1114 -12.00 -10.33 -36.44
#